data_AF-A0A813W8F5-F1
#
_entry.id   AF-A0A813W8F5-F1
#
_cell.length_a   1.000
_cell.length_b   1.000
_cell.length_c   1.000
_cell.angle_alpha   90.00
_cell.angle_beta   90.00
_cell.angle_gamma   90.00
#
_symmetry.space_group_name_H-M   'P 1'
#
loop_
_entity.id
_entity.type
_entity.pdbx_description
1 polymer ?
#
loop_
_entity_poly.entity_id
_entity_poly.type
_entity_poly.pdbx_seq_one_letter_code
_entity_poly.pdbx_strand_id
1 'polypeptide(L)'
;MSGSGLNREASSSSSNVFMNNNNTTVTPSTVIQSRRRIIRNYSLLWLDECVDQTNKDYENTLKQIQTIAHNINVFEERDACIDFLTDSEEDIKLFLVIKDTISQQIMPFINDIPQLHGVYILSNVEILDEEWTKKWQKIKSVHTSIGDLCQRLELSIKQLNQDSISMSFITLNEMTSTDKLNQLEPTFMYTQIFKDILLDMEHDTQAIKQFTAYCRHHGYGSTKSIDTFEKKYDAETAIWWYTCPSFIYSMLNYALRSMEDETIINMGFFIRDLHQQLQKLQQEQIHVFHDKPFIVYRGQGLSKTDFEKLQKTQGGLISFNNFLSTSTEQYIPLGLASSASETADMVGILFKMLIDPRVESVPFASIKAISCFPGEDEILFSMHTIFRVGVIKQIENNNQLYQIELQLTLDDDRQLRLLTDRIREDVVGDNGWERLGDLLLKIGQFNKAEELYNVLLEQTPDEREKAIYYNQLGHVEDGHGDYKKAICCYQEGLEIQQKVLPSNHPDFAQSYHNIGSGYDNMGEYLKAISFYEKALEIRQKTLPSKHPDLATSYNKIGNVYNKLREHSKAFSYYEKALEIRQKTLSSNHPDLAASYNNIGLVYYSMGQDSKARSSCQQALDICQKPLSSNHPDLAASYNKIDSVYENIEEYLKALSYYEKAFEIFQQSLPFNHPDLAVPYTNIGLVYINIGEYSKALSFCEQALDICQKTLSSNHPDLAASYHNISSVFFEMGDYPKALSYYEKALEIFQKSLPSNHPSLAVSYNTIGFVYYKMGEYSIALSFYEQALEIYQKTLPSNHPDLAGSYNNIGLVYYSMEEYSKALSYYGKALEIQQKTLPSKHPDLATSYSSIGNVYKNMGEYVKALSYYNRALDIFQYALPPTHLHIKNVKESINIVKMKL
;
A
#
# COMPACT_ATOMS: atom_id res chain seq x y z
N MET A 1 40.19 4.05 55.78
CA MET A 1 40.81 2.77 56.19
C MET A 1 40.34 1.74 55.17
N SER A 2 41.10 1.59 54.08
CA SER A 2 42.07 0.49 53.82
C SER A 2 41.34 -0.80 53.41
N GLY A 3 41.53 -1.42 52.24
CA GLY A 3 42.37 -1.27 51.04
C GLY A 3 41.96 -2.43 50.12
N SER A 4 41.72 -2.21 48.82
CA SER A 4 42.67 -2.38 47.69
C SER A 4 43.00 -3.82 47.28
N GLY A 5 42.73 -4.17 46.00
CA GLY A 5 43.36 -5.27 45.26
C GLY A 5 42.36 -6.11 44.44
N LEU A 6 42.01 -5.68 43.22
CA LEU A 6 42.61 -6.12 41.93
C LEU A 6 42.21 -7.55 41.50
N ASN A 7 41.34 -7.64 40.49
CA ASN A 7 41.74 -8.22 39.21
C ASN A 7 40.89 -7.66 38.06
N ARG A 8 41.59 -7.04 37.10
CA ARG A 8 41.14 -6.75 35.75
C ARG A 8 41.27 -8.03 34.93
N GLU A 9 40.28 -8.31 34.10
CA GLU A 9 40.55 -8.72 32.72
C GLU A 9 39.39 -8.25 31.84
N ALA A 10 39.77 -7.72 30.69
CA ALA A 10 38.93 -7.00 29.76
C ALA A 10 38.62 -7.86 28.53
N SER A 11 37.54 -7.46 27.88
CA SER A 11 37.33 -7.48 26.42
C SER A 11 36.75 -8.73 25.74
N SER A 12 35.83 -8.41 24.83
CA SER A 12 35.31 -9.15 23.68
C SER A 12 34.17 -10.15 23.90
N SER A 13 32.94 -9.71 23.66
CA SER A 13 32.03 -10.30 22.65
C SER A 13 30.69 -9.54 22.66
N SER A 14 30.60 -8.60 21.73
CA SER A 14 29.40 -7.94 21.24
C SER A 14 28.72 -8.80 20.17
N SER A 15 27.46 -8.45 19.90
CA SER A 15 26.70 -8.76 18.68
C SER A 15 26.09 -10.17 18.58
N ASN A 16 24.88 -10.33 19.10
CA ASN A 16 23.99 -11.47 18.86
C ASN A 16 22.65 -10.91 18.39
N VAL A 17 22.21 -11.22 17.16
CA VAL A 17 20.87 -10.86 16.70
C VAL A 17 20.28 -11.92 15.77
N PHE A 18 18.95 -11.99 15.84
CA PHE A 18 17.95 -12.66 15.02
C PHE A 18 17.78 -14.17 15.18
N MET A 19 16.62 -14.49 15.75
CA MET A 19 15.92 -15.78 15.87
C MET A 19 16.50 -16.78 16.86
N ASN A 20 16.11 -16.62 18.13
CA ASN A 20 15.94 -17.79 19.00
C ASN A 20 14.80 -17.55 19.99
N ASN A 21 13.61 -18.03 19.66
CA ASN A 21 12.62 -18.54 20.60
C ASN A 21 11.41 -19.09 19.84
N ASN A 22 11.19 -20.40 19.93
CA ASN A 22 9.87 -21.01 20.12
C ASN A 22 9.99 -22.52 20.38
N ASN A 23 10.22 -22.84 21.66
CA ASN A 23 9.85 -24.14 22.23
C ASN A 23 8.41 -24.04 22.76
N THR A 24 7.43 -24.39 21.93
CA THR A 24 6.09 -24.74 22.42
C THR A 24 5.61 -25.99 21.70
N THR A 25 5.58 -27.08 22.45
CA THR A 25 4.99 -28.36 22.07
C THR A 25 3.50 -28.19 21.79
N VAL A 26 3.07 -28.38 20.55
CA VAL A 26 1.66 -28.59 20.18
C VAL A 26 1.55 -29.86 19.35
N THR A 27 0.65 -30.73 19.77
CA THR A 27 0.29 -32.03 19.20
C THR A 27 -0.38 -31.91 17.82
N PRO A 28 -0.33 -32.95 16.96
CA PRO A 28 -0.69 -32.84 15.56
C PRO A 28 -2.21 -33.01 15.34
N SER A 29 -2.88 -31.95 14.90
CA SER A 29 -4.18 -32.05 14.23
C SER A 29 -4.22 -31.18 12.98
N THR A 30 -4.23 -31.86 11.82
CA THR A 30 -4.74 -31.40 10.52
C THR A 30 -4.52 -29.92 10.18
N VAL A 31 -3.30 -29.60 9.78
CA VAL A 31 -2.97 -28.35 9.08
C VAL A 31 -3.27 -28.55 7.60
N ILE A 32 -4.31 -27.88 7.10
CA ILE A 32 -4.38 -27.46 5.70
C ILE A 32 -3.15 -26.57 5.51
N GLN A 33 -2.08 -27.12 4.93
CA GLN A 33 -0.91 -26.34 4.54
C GLN A 33 -1.35 -25.41 3.41
N SER A 34 -1.68 -24.17 3.77
CA SER A 34 -1.43 -23.02 2.91
C SER A 34 0.08 -22.96 2.67
N ARG A 35 0.56 -23.79 1.73
CA ARG A 35 1.87 -23.59 1.12
C ARG A 35 1.81 -22.19 0.50
N ARG A 36 2.42 -21.19 1.15
CA ARG A 36 2.91 -19.99 0.46
C ARG A 36 3.79 -20.52 -0.67
N ARG A 37 3.19 -20.63 -1.86
CA ARG A 37 3.84 -21.14 -3.06
C ARG A 37 4.83 -20.08 -3.50
N ILE A 38 6.05 -20.51 -3.76
CA ILE A 38 7.15 -19.69 -4.28
C ILE A 38 6.65 -19.01 -5.56
N ILE A 39 6.48 -17.68 -5.53
CA ILE A 39 6.14 -16.87 -6.70
C ILE A 39 7.44 -16.72 -7.51
N ARG A 40 7.44 -17.18 -8.76
CA ARG A 40 8.62 -17.24 -9.64
C ARG A 40 8.38 -16.45 -10.91
N ASN A 41 9.43 -15.83 -11.45
CA ASN A 41 9.42 -15.14 -12.75
C ASN A 41 9.02 -16.04 -13.92
N TYR A 42 9.34 -17.32 -13.77
CA TYR A 42 8.97 -18.33 -14.72
C TYR A 42 8.84 -19.71 -14.07
N SER A 43 8.09 -20.58 -14.71
CA SER A 43 8.01 -21.99 -14.34
C SER A 43 8.34 -22.85 -15.56
N LEU A 44 9.19 -23.86 -15.37
CA LEU A 44 9.50 -24.83 -16.42
C LEU A 44 8.63 -26.06 -16.22
N LEU A 45 7.85 -26.37 -17.25
CA LEU A 45 6.96 -27.50 -17.34
C LEU A 45 7.61 -28.53 -18.25
N TRP A 46 7.60 -29.80 -17.85
CA TRP A 46 8.02 -30.92 -18.69
C TRP A 46 6.85 -31.88 -18.85
N LEU A 47 6.43 -32.14 -20.07
CA LEU A 47 5.35 -33.08 -20.38
C LEU A 47 5.90 -34.28 -21.16
N ASP A 48 5.78 -35.48 -20.58
CA ASP A 48 6.22 -36.74 -21.18
C ASP A 48 5.34 -37.90 -20.69
N GLU A 49 4.67 -38.59 -21.61
CA GLU A 49 3.80 -39.75 -21.31
C GLU A 49 4.60 -41.01 -20.91
N CYS A 50 5.92 -41.03 -21.08
CA CYS A 50 6.79 -42.16 -20.75
C CYS A 50 7.84 -41.79 -19.68
N VAL A 51 7.39 -41.48 -18.47
CA VAL A 51 8.27 -41.32 -17.30
C VAL A 51 8.62 -42.70 -16.74
N ASP A 52 9.58 -43.38 -17.35
CA ASP A 52 10.20 -44.55 -16.71
C ASP A 52 11.37 -44.06 -15.84
N GLN A 53 11.15 -43.98 -14.52
CA GLN A 53 12.16 -43.56 -13.54
C GLN A 53 13.39 -44.49 -13.50
N THR A 54 13.35 -45.64 -14.17
CA THR A 54 14.49 -46.56 -14.31
C THR A 54 15.32 -46.33 -15.57
N ASN A 55 14.87 -45.44 -16.48
CA ASN A 55 15.56 -45.10 -17.71
C ASN A 55 16.67 -44.06 -17.46
N LYS A 56 17.93 -44.49 -17.62
CA LYS A 56 19.12 -43.64 -17.46
C LYS A 56 19.12 -42.42 -18.37
N ASP A 57 18.52 -42.49 -19.56
CA ASP A 57 18.48 -41.37 -20.49
C ASP A 57 17.48 -40.30 -20.06
N TYR A 58 16.37 -40.70 -19.44
CA TYR A 58 15.42 -39.77 -18.80
C TYR A 58 16.06 -39.09 -17.58
N GLU A 59 16.72 -39.85 -16.70
CA GLU A 59 17.39 -39.30 -15.52
C GLU A 59 18.53 -38.34 -15.91
N ASN A 60 19.28 -38.65 -16.98
CA ASN A 60 20.31 -37.78 -17.53
C ASN A 60 19.72 -36.52 -18.17
N THR A 61 18.62 -36.64 -18.92
CA THR A 61 17.92 -35.50 -19.54
C THR A 61 17.35 -34.57 -18.47
N LEU A 62 16.68 -35.13 -17.47
CA LEU A 62 16.15 -34.36 -16.34
C LEU A 62 17.28 -33.66 -15.57
N LYS A 63 18.42 -34.33 -15.33
CA LYS A 63 19.60 -33.71 -14.70
C LYS A 63 20.17 -32.55 -15.53
N GLN A 64 20.20 -32.66 -16.86
CA GLN A 64 20.67 -31.59 -17.76
C GLN A 64 19.70 -30.40 -17.86
N ILE A 65 18.40 -30.62 -17.63
CA ILE A 65 17.45 -29.51 -17.54
C ILE A 65 17.44 -28.92 -16.13
N GLN A 66 17.66 -29.74 -15.11
CA GLN A 66 17.82 -29.30 -13.72
C GLN A 66 19.04 -28.39 -13.53
N THR A 67 20.08 -28.53 -14.37
CA THR A 67 21.18 -27.56 -14.40
C THR A 67 20.76 -26.17 -14.88
N ILE A 68 19.65 -26.03 -15.61
CA ILE A 68 19.10 -24.75 -16.07
C ILE A 68 18.01 -24.24 -15.15
N ALA A 69 17.06 -25.09 -14.78
CA ALA A 69 15.94 -24.76 -13.91
C ALA A 69 15.78 -25.84 -12.84
N HIS A 70 16.07 -25.49 -11.59
CA HIS A 70 16.10 -26.46 -10.48
C HIS A 70 14.72 -26.99 -10.08
N ASN A 71 13.64 -26.32 -10.52
CA ASN A 71 12.28 -26.71 -10.21
C ASN A 71 11.49 -26.90 -11.51
N ILE A 72 11.43 -28.15 -11.96
CA ILE A 72 10.70 -28.58 -13.14
C ILE A 72 9.41 -29.23 -12.66
N ASN A 73 8.26 -28.71 -13.08
CA ASN A 73 7.00 -29.38 -12.87
C ASN A 73 6.83 -30.42 -13.98
N VAL A 74 6.98 -31.69 -13.62
CA VAL A 74 6.85 -32.81 -14.54
C VAL A 74 5.39 -33.27 -14.54
N PHE A 75 4.80 -33.38 -15.73
CA PHE A 75 3.45 -33.89 -15.95
C PHE A 75 3.52 -35.16 -16.78
N GLU A 76 2.82 -36.21 -16.31
CA GLU A 76 2.64 -37.47 -17.03
C GLU A 76 1.36 -37.44 -17.89
N GLU A 77 0.36 -36.66 -17.44
CA GLU A 77 -0.93 -36.54 -18.09
C GLU A 77 -1.11 -35.16 -18.75
N ARG A 78 -1.65 -35.17 -19.96
CA ARG A 78 -1.90 -33.98 -20.76
C ARG A 78 -2.88 -33.01 -20.08
N ASP A 79 -4.00 -33.51 -19.58
CA ASP A 79 -5.07 -32.66 -19.03
C ASP A 79 -4.60 -31.94 -17.75
N ALA A 80 -3.87 -32.63 -16.88
CA ALA A 80 -3.24 -32.03 -15.70
C ALA A 80 -2.25 -30.90 -16.04
N CYS A 81 -1.54 -31.02 -17.17
CA CYS A 81 -0.65 -29.96 -17.66
C CYS A 81 -1.44 -28.75 -18.17
N ILE A 82 -2.56 -28.97 -18.86
CA ILE A 82 -3.44 -27.90 -19.36
C ILE A 82 -4.14 -27.17 -18.20
N ASP A 83 -4.66 -27.90 -17.22
CA ASP A 83 -5.27 -27.33 -16.03
C ASP A 83 -4.26 -26.45 -15.28
N PHE A 84 -3.03 -26.95 -15.08
CA PHE A 84 -1.97 -26.14 -14.49
C PHE A 84 -1.65 -24.88 -15.30
N LEU A 85 -1.56 -24.99 -16.63
CA LEU A 85 -1.32 -23.84 -17.52
C LEU A 85 -2.44 -22.80 -17.45
N THR A 86 -3.70 -23.23 -17.24
CA THR A 86 -4.88 -22.36 -17.23
C THR A 86 -5.13 -21.72 -15.87
N ASP A 87 -4.85 -22.45 -14.78
CA ASP A 87 -5.01 -22.00 -13.39
C ASP A 87 -3.78 -21.22 -12.86
N SER A 88 -2.75 -21.03 -13.70
CA SER A 88 -1.55 -20.30 -13.33
C SER A 88 -1.81 -18.78 -13.19
N GLU A 89 -1.24 -18.17 -12.15
CA GLU A 89 -1.29 -16.72 -11.92
C GLU A 89 -0.79 -15.93 -13.15
N GLU A 90 -1.43 -14.79 -13.46
CA GLU A 90 -1.16 -14.00 -14.67
C GLU A 90 0.31 -13.50 -14.77
N ASP A 91 0.98 -13.37 -13.62
CA ASP A 91 2.33 -12.79 -13.52
C ASP A 91 3.47 -13.81 -13.76
N ILE A 92 3.18 -15.10 -13.90
CA ILE A 92 4.20 -16.15 -14.08
C ILE A 92 4.34 -16.52 -15.56
N LYS A 93 5.55 -16.41 -16.12
CA LYS A 93 5.83 -16.84 -17.49
C LYS A 93 6.12 -18.35 -17.55
N LEU A 94 5.35 -19.09 -18.33
CA LEU A 94 5.46 -20.55 -18.40
C LEU A 94 6.30 -20.96 -19.61
N PHE A 95 7.28 -21.81 -19.39
CA PHE A 95 8.03 -22.49 -20.44
C PHE A 95 7.66 -23.96 -20.43
N LEU A 96 7.31 -24.50 -21.59
CA LEU A 96 6.91 -25.90 -21.70
C LEU A 96 7.89 -26.66 -22.59
N VAL A 97 8.46 -27.73 -22.06
CA VAL A 97 9.26 -28.69 -22.82
C VAL A 97 8.42 -29.94 -23.05
N ILE A 98 8.25 -30.32 -24.32
CA ILE A 98 7.41 -31.46 -24.72
C ILE A 98 8.15 -32.37 -25.69
N LYS A 99 7.86 -33.67 -25.66
CA LYS A 99 8.25 -34.58 -26.74
C LYS A 99 7.37 -34.39 -27.99
N ASP A 100 7.98 -34.60 -29.15
CA ASP A 100 7.32 -34.50 -30.45
C ASP A 100 6.03 -35.33 -30.57
N THR A 101 6.00 -36.53 -29.99
CA THR A 101 4.86 -37.46 -30.01
C THR A 101 3.55 -36.87 -29.49
N ILE A 102 3.62 -35.96 -28.52
CA ILE A 102 2.45 -35.36 -27.84
C ILE A 102 2.20 -33.93 -28.34
N SER A 103 3.22 -33.29 -28.91
CA SER A 103 3.19 -31.89 -29.32
C SER A 103 2.01 -31.54 -30.24
N GLN A 104 1.70 -32.39 -31.22
CA GLN A 104 0.59 -32.15 -32.14
C GLN A 104 -0.79 -32.18 -31.48
N GLN A 105 -0.93 -32.88 -30.35
CA GLN A 105 -2.22 -33.02 -29.65
C GLN A 105 -2.48 -31.90 -28.66
N ILE A 106 -1.42 -31.38 -28.00
CA ILE A 106 -1.56 -30.36 -26.97
C ILE A 106 -1.60 -28.92 -27.53
N MET A 107 -0.87 -28.65 -28.63
CA MET A 107 -0.73 -27.29 -29.18
C MET A 107 -2.04 -26.53 -29.44
N PRO A 108 -3.13 -27.14 -29.94
CA PRO A 108 -4.40 -26.45 -30.15
C PRO A 108 -5.06 -25.88 -28.90
N PHE A 109 -4.69 -26.38 -27.71
CA PHE A 109 -5.34 -26.04 -26.44
C PHE A 109 -4.52 -25.04 -25.62
N ILE A 110 -3.21 -24.94 -25.90
CA ILE A 110 -2.29 -24.12 -25.11
C ILE A 110 -1.83 -22.86 -25.86
N ASN A 111 -2.05 -22.79 -27.17
CA ASN A 111 -1.57 -21.68 -27.99
C ASN A 111 -2.14 -20.32 -27.55
N ASP A 112 -3.36 -20.27 -27.03
CA ASP A 112 -4.01 -19.01 -26.67
C ASP A 112 -3.77 -18.60 -25.21
N ILE A 113 -3.11 -19.46 -24.40
CA ILE A 113 -2.85 -19.22 -22.97
C ILE A 113 -1.82 -18.10 -22.78
N PRO A 114 -2.19 -16.90 -22.29
CA PRO A 114 -1.30 -15.72 -22.27
C PRO A 114 0.01 -15.92 -21.49
N GLN A 115 -0.03 -16.72 -20.42
CA GLN A 115 1.11 -17.01 -19.54
C GLN A 115 2.17 -17.89 -20.22
N LEU A 116 1.79 -18.69 -21.22
CA LEU A 116 2.70 -19.59 -21.95
C LEU A 116 3.62 -18.79 -22.88
N HIS A 117 4.87 -18.61 -22.46
CA HIS A 117 5.86 -17.77 -23.12
C HIS A 117 6.62 -18.49 -24.24
N GLY A 118 6.80 -19.81 -24.11
CA GLY A 118 7.47 -20.59 -25.15
C GLY A 118 7.37 -22.10 -24.98
N VAL A 119 7.24 -22.79 -26.10
CA VAL A 119 7.22 -24.25 -26.21
C VAL A 119 8.51 -24.73 -26.90
N TYR A 120 9.20 -25.68 -26.27
CA TYR A 120 10.41 -26.33 -26.78
C TYR A 120 10.11 -27.80 -27.04
N ILE A 121 10.39 -28.26 -28.26
CA ILE A 121 10.06 -29.61 -28.67
C ILE A 121 11.34 -30.42 -28.77
N LEU A 122 11.40 -31.53 -28.03
CA LEU A 122 12.44 -32.54 -28.18
C LEU A 122 11.93 -33.60 -29.17
N SER A 123 12.55 -33.69 -30.34
CA SER A 123 12.16 -34.62 -31.40
C SER A 123 13.24 -35.65 -31.71
N ASN A 124 12.82 -36.87 -32.04
CA ASN A 124 13.74 -37.92 -32.49
C ASN A 124 14.04 -37.84 -34.00
N VAL A 125 13.45 -36.88 -34.72
CA VAL A 125 13.58 -36.71 -36.17
C VAL A 125 14.00 -35.26 -36.47
N GLU A 126 14.99 -35.05 -37.34
CA GLU A 126 15.55 -33.71 -37.65
C GLU A 126 14.56 -32.72 -38.27
N ILE A 127 13.39 -33.16 -38.74
CA ILE A 127 12.48 -32.31 -39.52
C ILE A 127 11.04 -32.50 -39.02
N LEU A 128 10.60 -31.60 -38.15
CA LEU A 128 9.18 -31.26 -38.04
C LEU A 128 8.85 -30.26 -39.17
N ASP A 129 7.75 -30.50 -39.86
CA ASP A 129 7.29 -29.75 -41.03
C ASP A 129 7.38 -28.23 -40.79
N GLU A 130 8.14 -27.48 -41.62
CA GLU A 130 8.34 -26.04 -41.45
C GLU A 130 7.00 -25.27 -41.44
N GLU A 131 5.97 -25.80 -42.11
CA GLU A 131 4.62 -25.23 -42.09
C GLU A 131 3.94 -25.39 -40.73
N TRP A 132 4.24 -26.46 -39.98
CA TRP A 132 3.64 -26.73 -38.67
C TRP A 132 4.21 -25.84 -37.57
N THR A 133 5.53 -25.58 -37.58
CA THR A 133 6.16 -24.65 -36.65
C THR A 133 5.77 -23.19 -36.96
N LYS A 134 5.60 -22.83 -38.24
CA LYS A 134 5.07 -21.52 -38.65
C LYS A 134 3.60 -21.30 -38.26
N LYS A 135 2.81 -22.38 -38.14
CA LYS A 135 1.39 -22.32 -37.74
C LYS A 135 1.20 -21.90 -36.27
N TRP A 136 2.14 -22.25 -35.39
CA TRP A 136 2.01 -22.04 -33.95
C TRP A 136 3.10 -21.10 -33.42
N GLN A 137 2.74 -19.83 -33.20
CA GLN A 137 3.68 -18.76 -32.86
C GLN A 137 4.42 -18.95 -31.52
N LYS A 138 3.89 -19.80 -30.62
CA LYS A 138 4.51 -20.09 -29.32
C LYS A 138 5.59 -21.18 -29.36
N ILE A 139 5.77 -21.88 -30.48
CA ILE A 139 6.88 -22.83 -30.64
C ILE A 139 8.16 -22.02 -30.86
N LYS A 140 9.07 -22.05 -29.88
CA LYS A 140 10.33 -21.29 -29.93
C LYS A 140 11.42 -22.04 -30.69
N SER A 141 11.45 -23.36 -30.58
CA SER A 141 12.46 -24.18 -31.25
C SER A 141 12.14 -25.68 -31.14
N VAL A 142 12.67 -26.43 -32.11
CA VAL A 142 12.64 -27.90 -32.17
C VAL A 142 14.08 -28.39 -32.18
N HIS A 143 14.40 -29.35 -31.33
CA HIS A 143 15.76 -29.85 -31.17
C HIS A 143 15.80 -31.38 -31.13
N THR A 144 16.83 -31.94 -31.75
CA THR A 144 17.15 -33.38 -31.71
C THR A 144 18.12 -33.75 -30.60
N SER A 145 18.88 -32.76 -30.11
CA SER A 145 19.79 -32.88 -28.98
C SER A 145 19.22 -32.14 -27.77
N ILE A 146 19.21 -32.81 -26.63
CA ILE A 146 18.85 -32.19 -25.36
C ILE A 146 19.82 -31.06 -24.99
N GLY A 147 21.10 -31.16 -25.35
CA GLY A 147 22.10 -30.13 -25.08
C GLY A 147 21.79 -28.82 -25.79
N ASP A 148 21.36 -28.89 -27.06
CA ASP A 148 21.02 -27.70 -27.85
C ASP A 148 19.71 -27.08 -27.37
N LEU A 149 18.74 -27.91 -26.99
CA LEU A 149 17.49 -27.45 -26.36
C LEU A 149 17.79 -26.72 -25.06
N CYS A 150 18.63 -27.32 -24.21
CA CYS A 150 19.09 -26.74 -22.96
C CYS A 150 19.76 -25.37 -23.20
N GLN A 151 20.67 -25.26 -24.15
CA GLN A 151 21.31 -23.99 -24.49
C GLN A 151 20.29 -22.94 -24.95
N ARG A 152 19.31 -23.32 -25.79
CA ARG A 152 18.27 -22.39 -26.29
C ARG A 152 17.30 -21.97 -25.20
N LEU A 153 16.92 -22.89 -24.32
CA LEU A 153 16.09 -22.63 -23.15
C LEU A 153 16.82 -21.70 -22.17
N GLU A 154 18.10 -21.94 -21.90
CA GLU A 154 18.93 -21.09 -21.05
C GLU A 154 19.05 -19.67 -21.60
N LEU A 155 19.27 -19.52 -22.91
CA LEU A 155 19.29 -18.22 -23.58
C LEU A 155 17.94 -17.49 -23.45
N SER A 156 16.83 -18.21 -23.58
CA SER A 156 15.49 -17.62 -23.49
C SER A 156 15.11 -17.22 -22.07
N ILE A 157 15.55 -17.99 -21.07
CA ILE A 157 15.41 -17.64 -19.65
C ILE A 157 16.32 -16.44 -19.31
N LYS A 158 17.55 -16.40 -19.81
CA LYS A 158 18.47 -15.26 -19.67
C LYS A 158 17.87 -14.00 -20.27
N GLN A 159 17.31 -14.09 -21.48
CA GLN A 159 16.64 -12.98 -22.15
C GLN A 159 15.42 -12.50 -21.34
N LEU A 160 14.58 -13.42 -20.85
CA LEU A 160 13.43 -13.08 -20.01
C LEU A 160 13.83 -12.35 -18.72
N ASN A 161 14.91 -12.77 -18.06
CA ASN A 161 15.43 -12.06 -16.89
C ASN A 161 15.97 -10.67 -17.26
N GLN A 162 16.62 -10.51 -18.42
CA GLN A 162 17.14 -9.23 -18.90
C GLN A 162 16.05 -8.24 -19.34
N ASP A 163 14.98 -8.74 -19.97
CA ASP A 163 13.81 -7.94 -20.38
C ASP A 163 12.95 -7.51 -19.19
N SER A 164 13.17 -8.15 -18.04
CA SER A 164 12.46 -7.84 -16.80
C SER A 164 13.14 -6.78 -15.92
N ILE A 165 14.18 -6.08 -16.36
CA ILE A 165 14.82 -5.09 -15.48
C ILE A 165 13.86 -3.96 -15.14
N SER A 166 13.70 -3.68 -13.83
CA SER A 166 12.94 -2.52 -13.34
C SER A 166 13.69 -1.23 -13.69
N MET A 167 13.00 -0.32 -14.37
CA MET A 167 13.48 1.01 -14.70
C MET A 167 12.47 2.04 -14.23
N SER A 168 12.98 3.18 -13.77
CA SER A 168 12.15 4.33 -13.44
C SER A 168 12.52 5.51 -14.33
N PHE A 169 11.53 6.34 -14.66
CA PHE A 169 11.68 7.41 -15.65
C PHE A 169 11.26 8.76 -15.05
N ILE A 170 12.09 9.79 -15.22
CA ILE A 170 11.81 11.15 -14.75
C ILE A 170 11.95 12.13 -15.91
N THR A 171 10.86 12.80 -16.28
CA THR A 171 10.83 13.75 -17.38
C THR A 171 11.49 15.08 -17.02
N LEU A 172 11.96 15.82 -18.03
CA LEU A 172 12.56 17.15 -17.83
C LEU A 172 11.61 18.13 -17.12
N ASN A 173 10.31 18.02 -17.38
CA ASN A 173 9.29 18.90 -16.81
C ASN A 173 9.08 18.69 -15.30
N GLU A 174 9.28 17.47 -14.81
CA GLU A 174 9.19 17.12 -13.38
C GLU A 174 10.38 17.71 -12.58
N MET A 175 11.52 17.92 -13.24
CA MET A 175 12.76 18.40 -12.60
C MET A 175 12.90 19.94 -12.51
N THR A 176 11.96 20.72 -13.02
CA THR A 176 12.13 22.19 -13.21
C THR A 176 11.73 23.06 -12.02
N SER A 177 11.09 22.53 -10.98
CA SER A 177 10.72 23.31 -9.78
C SER A 177 10.74 22.49 -8.50
N THR A 178 11.12 23.12 -7.39
CA THR A 178 11.08 22.55 -6.03
C THR A 178 9.68 22.11 -5.58
N ASP A 179 8.60 22.57 -6.22
CA ASP A 179 7.26 22.05 -5.92
C ASP A 179 6.94 20.74 -6.66
N LYS A 180 7.75 20.38 -7.68
CA LYS A 180 7.54 19.20 -8.53
C LYS A 180 8.36 17.97 -8.15
N LEU A 181 9.45 18.10 -7.38
CA LEU A 181 10.15 16.89 -6.92
C LEU A 181 9.40 16.13 -5.80
N ASN A 182 8.29 16.68 -5.27
CA ASN A 182 7.32 15.94 -4.45
C ASN A 182 6.52 14.91 -5.29
N GLN A 183 6.68 14.93 -6.61
CA GLN A 183 5.84 14.25 -7.60
C GLN A 183 6.57 13.07 -8.25
N LEU A 184 7.64 12.58 -7.65
CA LEU A 184 8.48 11.54 -8.24
C LEU A 184 7.83 10.18 -8.17
N GLU A 185 8.19 9.32 -9.13
CA GLU A 185 7.82 7.91 -9.10
C GLU A 185 8.36 7.28 -7.79
N PRO A 186 7.50 6.69 -6.95
CA PRO A 186 7.92 6.17 -5.66
C PRO A 186 8.99 5.09 -5.77
N THR A 187 8.94 4.26 -6.82
CA THR A 187 9.96 3.25 -7.13
C THR A 187 11.35 3.86 -7.28
N PHE A 188 11.46 5.01 -7.95
CA PHE A 188 12.73 5.74 -8.07
C PHE A 188 13.23 6.17 -6.69
N MET A 189 12.35 6.71 -5.85
CA MET A 189 12.71 7.17 -4.51
C MET A 189 13.11 6.01 -3.60
N TYR A 190 12.32 4.94 -3.58
CA TYR A 190 12.51 3.81 -2.70
C TYR A 190 13.79 3.06 -3.02
N THR A 191 14.11 2.76 -4.27
CA THR A 191 15.35 2.03 -4.58
C THR A 191 16.59 2.84 -4.18
N GLN A 192 16.58 4.17 -4.35
CA GLN A 192 17.70 5.01 -3.93
C GLN A 192 17.82 5.12 -2.41
N ILE A 193 16.70 5.34 -1.70
CA ILE A 193 16.70 5.35 -0.23
C ILE A 193 17.18 4.01 0.31
N PHE A 194 16.66 2.93 -0.25
CA PHE A 194 17.00 1.58 0.16
C PHE A 194 18.48 1.29 -0.06
N LYS A 195 19.04 1.69 -1.21
CA LYS A 195 20.48 1.61 -1.48
C LYS A 195 21.28 2.41 -0.45
N ASP A 196 20.94 3.68 -0.21
CA ASP A 196 21.64 4.53 0.77
C ASP A 196 21.61 3.90 2.17
N ILE A 197 20.45 3.42 2.60
CA ILE A 197 20.26 2.72 3.89
C ILE A 197 21.13 1.46 3.98
N LEU A 198 21.08 0.58 2.97
CA LEU A 198 21.84 -0.66 2.96
C LEU A 198 23.35 -0.42 2.99
N LEU A 199 23.82 0.65 2.34
CA LEU A 199 25.23 1.01 2.33
C LEU A 199 25.71 1.59 3.67
N ASP A 200 24.83 2.31 4.38
CA ASP A 200 25.10 2.85 5.72
C ASP A 200 25.08 1.75 6.81
N MET A 201 24.51 0.58 6.52
CA MET A 201 24.37 -0.52 7.48
C MET A 201 25.66 -1.34 7.66
N GLU A 202 26.04 -1.57 8.93
CA GLU A 202 27.08 -2.52 9.30
C GLU A 202 26.51 -3.95 9.39
N HIS A 203 27.03 -4.85 8.54
CA HIS A 203 26.73 -6.28 8.57
C HIS A 203 27.89 -7.08 9.17
N ASP A 204 27.56 -8.06 10.01
CA ASP A 204 28.50 -8.98 10.63
C ASP A 204 28.54 -10.35 9.90
N THR A 205 29.40 -11.25 10.38
CA THR A 205 29.54 -12.62 9.84
C THR A 205 28.31 -13.50 10.08
N GLN A 206 27.35 -13.05 10.92
CA GLN A 206 26.12 -13.77 11.20
C GLN A 206 25.04 -13.52 10.13
N ALA A 207 25.12 -12.39 9.42
CA ALA A 207 24.23 -12.04 8.31
C ALA A 207 24.16 -13.15 7.22
N ILE A 208 25.29 -13.76 6.88
CA ILE A 208 25.35 -14.86 5.88
C ILE A 208 24.54 -16.08 6.37
N LYS A 209 24.63 -16.42 7.66
CA LYS A 209 23.90 -17.57 8.24
C LYS A 209 22.41 -17.29 8.34
N GLN A 210 22.02 -16.06 8.68
CA GLN A 210 20.62 -15.63 8.69
C GLN A 210 20.05 -15.72 7.28
N PHE A 211 20.77 -15.18 6.28
CA PHE A 211 20.38 -15.26 4.88
C PHE A 211 20.25 -16.70 4.39
N THR A 212 21.17 -17.60 4.73
CA THR A 212 21.07 -19.01 4.30
C THR A 212 19.94 -19.74 5.00
N ALA A 213 19.65 -19.43 6.27
CA ALA A 213 18.46 -19.94 6.97
C ALA A 213 17.16 -19.43 6.33
N TYR A 214 17.10 -18.14 6.00
CA TYR A 214 16.01 -17.53 5.24
C TYR A 214 15.79 -18.24 3.91
N CYS A 215 16.86 -18.50 3.15
CA CYS A 215 16.80 -19.22 1.89
C CYS A 215 16.26 -20.65 2.05
N ARG A 216 16.67 -21.37 3.09
CA ARG A 216 16.16 -22.72 3.37
C ARG A 216 14.68 -22.71 3.73
N HIS A 217 14.23 -21.74 4.51
CA HIS A 217 12.82 -21.61 4.91
C HIS A 217 11.90 -21.29 3.73
N HIS A 218 12.33 -20.39 2.86
CA HIS A 218 11.53 -19.92 1.73
C HIS A 218 11.76 -20.74 0.44
N GLY A 219 12.66 -21.73 0.47
CA GLY A 219 12.93 -22.61 -0.67
C GLY A 219 13.72 -21.95 -1.80
N TYR A 220 14.56 -20.96 -1.48
CA TYR A 220 15.46 -20.30 -2.42
C TYR A 220 16.70 -21.18 -2.68
N GLY A 221 16.81 -21.71 -3.89
CA GLY A 221 17.91 -22.61 -4.27
C GLY A 221 17.82 -24.00 -3.63
N SER A 222 18.75 -24.89 -4.00
CA SER A 222 18.87 -26.22 -3.36
C SER A 222 19.62 -26.14 -2.04
N THR A 223 19.36 -27.07 -1.11
CA THR A 223 20.15 -27.17 0.15
C THR A 223 21.65 -27.22 -0.12
N LYS A 224 22.07 -27.97 -1.15
CA LYS A 224 23.48 -28.08 -1.55
C LYS A 224 24.07 -26.75 -2.04
N SER A 225 23.33 -25.98 -2.84
CA SER A 225 23.79 -24.66 -3.31
C SER A 225 23.86 -23.65 -2.16
N ILE A 226 22.89 -23.67 -1.23
CA ILE A 226 22.88 -22.79 -0.06
C ILE A 226 24.06 -23.12 0.86
N ASP A 227 24.31 -24.40 1.16
CA ASP A 227 25.44 -24.83 1.98
C ASP A 227 26.79 -24.50 1.34
N THR A 228 26.86 -24.52 0.01
CA THR A 228 28.07 -24.14 -0.74
C THR A 228 28.31 -22.64 -0.64
N PHE A 229 27.25 -21.83 -0.81
CA PHE A 229 27.31 -20.38 -0.62
C PHE A 229 27.78 -20.03 0.79
N GLU A 230 27.12 -20.58 1.83
CA GLU A 230 27.46 -20.30 3.24
C GLU A 230 28.93 -20.60 3.59
N LYS A 231 29.48 -21.72 3.07
CA LYS A 231 30.85 -22.16 3.40
C LYS A 231 31.93 -21.46 2.58
N LYS A 232 31.61 -21.01 1.37
CA LYS A 232 32.59 -20.48 0.41
C LYS A 232 32.39 -19.00 0.10
N TYR A 233 31.46 -18.32 0.76
CA TYR A 233 31.21 -16.91 0.52
C TYR A 233 32.49 -16.08 0.59
N ASP A 234 33.24 -16.21 1.69
CA ASP A 234 34.49 -15.47 1.92
C ASP A 234 35.66 -15.91 1.02
N ALA A 235 35.55 -17.04 0.33
CA ALA A 235 36.60 -17.55 -0.54
C ALA A 235 36.56 -16.92 -1.94
N GLU A 236 35.41 -16.36 -2.33
CA GLU A 236 35.19 -15.77 -3.65
C GLU A 236 34.67 -14.33 -3.50
N THR A 237 34.66 -13.57 -4.59
CA THR A 237 34.13 -12.20 -4.58
C THR A 237 32.60 -12.20 -4.71
N ALA A 238 31.94 -11.13 -4.26
CA ALA A 238 30.50 -10.97 -4.45
C ALA A 238 30.15 -10.86 -5.94
N ILE A 239 31.04 -10.24 -6.75
CA ILE A 239 30.95 -10.20 -8.21
C ILE A 239 30.96 -11.62 -8.81
N TRP A 240 31.84 -12.50 -8.31
CA TRP A 240 31.88 -13.89 -8.75
C TRP A 240 30.55 -14.60 -8.43
N TRP A 241 30.02 -14.44 -7.22
CA TRP A 241 28.73 -15.04 -6.84
C TRP A 241 27.55 -14.48 -7.64
N TYR A 242 27.57 -13.19 -7.97
CA TYR A 242 26.55 -12.54 -8.79
C TYR A 242 26.57 -13.04 -10.23
N THR A 243 27.76 -13.32 -10.79
CA THR A 243 27.91 -13.79 -12.18
C THR A 243 27.85 -15.31 -12.32
N CYS A 244 28.05 -16.05 -11.23
CA CYS A 244 27.98 -17.51 -11.20
C CYS A 244 26.54 -18.00 -11.39
N PRO A 245 26.29 -19.08 -12.17
CA PRO A 245 25.01 -19.78 -12.24
C PRO A 245 24.55 -20.30 -10.86
N SER A 246 23.95 -19.42 -10.08
CA SER A 246 23.50 -19.68 -8.72
C SER A 246 22.16 -19.01 -8.46
N PHE A 247 21.52 -19.38 -7.35
CA PHE A 247 20.24 -18.77 -6.96
C PHE A 247 20.36 -17.28 -6.66
N ILE A 248 21.57 -16.77 -6.35
CA ILE A 248 21.83 -15.38 -5.94
C ILE A 248 21.42 -14.39 -7.03
N TYR A 249 21.85 -14.59 -8.28
CA TYR A 249 21.53 -13.68 -9.38
C TYR A 249 20.02 -13.57 -9.60
N SER A 250 19.34 -14.71 -9.68
CA SER A 250 17.89 -14.74 -9.91
C SER A 250 17.11 -14.15 -8.74
N MET A 251 17.55 -14.44 -7.50
CA MET A 251 16.90 -13.99 -6.28
C MET A 251 17.05 -12.47 -6.12
N LEU A 252 18.28 -11.95 -6.27
CA LEU A 252 18.55 -10.52 -6.14
C LEU A 252 17.80 -9.70 -7.18
N ASN A 253 17.92 -10.06 -8.46
CA ASN A 253 17.27 -9.30 -9.53
C ASN A 253 15.75 -9.44 -9.50
N TYR A 254 15.20 -10.54 -8.98
CA TYR A 254 13.78 -10.65 -8.71
C TYR A 254 13.37 -9.68 -7.60
N ALA A 255 14.02 -9.77 -6.44
CA ALA A 255 13.66 -9.00 -5.27
C ALA A 255 13.72 -7.49 -5.52
N LEU A 256 14.79 -7.02 -6.19
CA LEU A 256 14.91 -5.61 -6.58
C LEU A 256 13.87 -5.17 -7.62
N ARG A 257 13.37 -6.09 -8.46
CA ARG A 257 12.32 -5.80 -9.45
C ARG A 257 10.92 -5.77 -8.83
N SER A 258 10.60 -6.77 -8.01
CA SER A 258 9.31 -6.88 -7.32
C SER A 258 9.23 -6.00 -6.08
N MET A 259 10.33 -5.33 -5.70
CA MET A 259 10.49 -4.63 -4.44
C MET A 259 10.12 -5.55 -3.25
N GLU A 260 10.55 -6.81 -3.30
CA GLU A 260 10.37 -7.79 -2.22
C GLU A 260 11.30 -7.45 -1.06
N ASP A 261 10.85 -6.48 -0.27
CA ASP A 261 11.51 -5.93 0.89
C ASP A 261 12.15 -6.97 1.82
N GLU A 262 11.49 -8.10 2.13
CA GLU A 262 12.07 -9.16 2.96
C GLU A 262 13.35 -9.74 2.37
N THR A 263 13.32 -10.06 1.08
CA THR A 263 14.48 -10.62 0.38
C THR A 263 15.58 -9.56 0.26
N ILE A 264 15.24 -8.31 -0.08
CA ILE A 264 16.26 -7.26 -0.22
C ILE A 264 16.95 -6.95 1.12
N ILE A 265 16.20 -6.90 2.24
CA ILE A 265 16.79 -6.72 3.59
C ILE A 265 17.74 -7.88 3.91
N ASN A 266 17.31 -9.13 3.73
CA ASN A 266 18.14 -10.31 4.00
C ASN A 266 19.37 -10.39 3.07
N MET A 267 19.28 -9.83 1.87
CA MET A 267 20.39 -9.70 0.92
C MET A 267 21.23 -8.43 1.10
N GLY A 268 20.92 -7.60 2.11
CA GLY A 268 21.57 -6.30 2.32
C GLY A 268 23.10 -6.38 2.39
N PHE A 269 23.62 -7.38 3.11
CA PHE A 269 25.08 -7.60 3.19
C PHE A 269 25.69 -7.89 1.81
N PHE A 270 25.03 -8.73 1.01
CA PHE A 270 25.51 -9.11 -0.32
C PHE A 270 25.47 -7.92 -1.29
N ILE A 271 24.40 -7.13 -1.24
CA ILE A 271 24.24 -5.91 -2.05
C ILE A 271 25.35 -4.91 -1.72
N ARG A 272 25.62 -4.70 -0.42
CA ARG A 272 26.68 -3.82 0.06
C ARG A 272 28.05 -4.31 -0.39
N ASP A 273 28.36 -5.59 -0.20
CA ASP A 273 29.64 -6.17 -0.59
C ASP A 273 29.86 -6.08 -2.11
N LEU A 274 28.82 -6.35 -2.90
CA LEU A 274 28.86 -6.22 -4.36
C LEU A 274 29.10 -4.76 -4.79
N HIS A 275 28.41 -3.81 -4.17
CA HIS A 275 28.61 -2.37 -4.42
C HIS A 275 30.03 -1.91 -4.07
N GLN A 276 30.52 -2.25 -2.88
CA GLN A 276 31.86 -1.87 -2.40
C GLN A 276 32.97 -2.49 -3.26
N GLN A 277 32.80 -3.73 -3.70
CA GLN A 277 33.75 -4.37 -4.61
C GLN A 277 33.80 -3.69 -5.97
N LEU A 278 32.65 -3.30 -6.54
CA LEU A 278 32.62 -2.50 -7.76
C LEU A 278 33.32 -1.16 -7.58
N GLN A 279 33.09 -0.48 -6.46
CA GLN A 279 33.73 0.81 -6.16
C GLN A 279 35.26 0.67 -6.05
N LYS A 280 35.72 -0.37 -5.35
CA LYS A 280 37.15 -0.68 -5.22
C LYS A 280 37.78 -0.97 -6.58
N LEU A 281 37.13 -1.82 -7.40
CA LEU A 281 37.63 -2.14 -8.73
C LEU A 281 37.63 -0.94 -9.65
N GLN A 282 36.65 -0.05 -9.58
CA GLN A 282 36.65 1.19 -10.35
C GLN A 282 37.90 2.03 -10.05
N GLN A 283 38.24 2.20 -8.76
CA GLN A 283 39.43 2.93 -8.34
C GLN A 283 40.72 2.28 -8.86
N GLU A 284 40.79 0.94 -8.87
CA GLU A 284 41.93 0.20 -9.42
C GLU A 284 42.01 0.26 -10.95
N GLN A 285 40.86 0.34 -11.64
CA GLN A 285 40.75 0.28 -13.10
C GLN A 285 40.66 1.66 -13.77
N ILE A 286 40.64 2.77 -13.03
CA ILE A 286 40.42 4.12 -13.59
C ILE A 286 41.42 4.44 -14.73
N HIS A 287 42.68 4.01 -14.58
CA HIS A 287 43.72 4.18 -15.59
C HIS A 287 43.53 3.33 -16.86
N VAL A 288 42.80 2.21 -16.77
CA VAL A 288 42.47 1.34 -17.91
C VAL A 288 41.54 2.06 -18.89
N PHE A 289 40.69 2.96 -18.39
CA PHE A 289 39.76 3.76 -19.20
C PHE A 289 40.38 5.06 -19.75
N HIS A 290 41.69 5.28 -19.54
CA HIS A 290 42.48 6.39 -20.12
C HIS A 290 41.89 7.80 -19.87
N ASP A 291 41.11 8.00 -18.81
CA ASP A 291 40.39 9.24 -18.48
C ASP A 291 39.52 9.80 -19.61
N LYS A 292 39.14 8.95 -20.58
CA LYS A 292 38.35 9.34 -21.75
C LYS A 292 36.97 8.69 -21.71
N PRO A 293 35.92 9.41 -22.12
CA PRO A 293 34.61 8.80 -22.25
C PRO A 293 34.63 7.61 -23.20
N PHE A 294 33.96 6.53 -22.81
CA PHE A 294 33.82 5.31 -23.60
C PHE A 294 32.34 4.91 -23.72
N ILE A 295 32.04 3.98 -24.61
CA ILE A 295 30.68 3.56 -24.91
C ILE A 295 30.50 2.11 -24.50
N VAL A 296 29.38 1.84 -23.83
CA VAL A 296 28.87 0.48 -23.59
C VAL A 296 27.47 0.34 -24.16
N TYR A 297 27.09 -0.90 -24.44
CA TYR A 297 25.85 -1.27 -25.09
C TYR A 297 25.08 -2.26 -24.24
N ARG A 298 23.75 -2.14 -24.29
CA ARG A 298 22.81 -3.10 -23.71
C ARG A 298 21.60 -3.26 -24.61
N GLY A 299 21.20 -4.51 -24.84
CA GLY A 299 19.99 -4.84 -25.58
C GLY A 299 18.94 -5.40 -24.64
N GLN A 300 17.70 -4.96 -24.78
CA GLN A 300 16.56 -5.51 -24.05
C GLN A 300 15.24 -5.18 -24.74
N GLY A 301 14.22 -5.97 -24.44
CA GLY A 301 12.83 -5.63 -24.72
C GLY A 301 12.24 -4.68 -23.69
N LEU A 302 11.34 -3.81 -24.13
CA LEU A 302 10.44 -3.02 -23.28
C LEU A 302 8.99 -3.30 -23.67
N SER A 303 8.07 -3.23 -22.70
CA SER A 303 6.64 -3.17 -23.01
C SER A 303 6.33 -1.91 -23.83
N LYS A 304 5.28 -1.94 -24.65
CA LYS A 304 4.82 -0.74 -25.38
C LYS A 304 4.55 0.44 -24.45
N THR A 305 3.97 0.18 -23.28
CA THR A 305 3.67 1.19 -22.26
C THR A 305 4.93 1.83 -21.68
N ASP A 306 5.96 1.03 -21.37
CA ASP A 306 7.22 1.57 -20.83
C ASP A 306 8.01 2.28 -21.91
N PHE A 307 7.91 1.84 -23.16
CA PHE A 307 8.49 2.56 -24.29
C PHE A 307 7.85 3.94 -24.49
N GLU A 308 6.52 4.05 -24.41
CA GLU A 308 5.82 5.34 -24.48
C GLU A 308 6.25 6.29 -23.34
N LYS A 309 6.45 5.76 -22.13
CA LYS A 309 7.01 6.53 -21.01
C LYS A 309 8.43 7.01 -21.33
N LEU A 310 9.29 6.11 -21.80
CA LEU A 310 10.67 6.42 -22.16
C LEU A 310 10.76 7.50 -23.25
N GLN A 311 9.87 7.48 -24.25
CA GLN A 311 9.79 8.52 -25.28
C GLN A 311 9.49 9.91 -24.69
N LYS A 312 8.62 9.99 -23.69
CA LYS A 312 8.29 11.25 -22.99
C LYS A 312 9.45 11.75 -22.11
N THR A 313 10.39 10.87 -21.78
CA THR A 313 11.54 11.13 -20.90
C THR A 313 12.77 11.64 -21.63
N GLN A 314 12.70 11.93 -22.93
CA GLN A 314 13.82 12.52 -23.67
C GLN A 314 14.30 13.84 -23.03
N GLY A 315 15.60 13.94 -22.73
CA GLY A 315 16.22 15.03 -21.96
C GLY A 315 16.09 14.90 -20.44
N GLY A 316 15.27 13.96 -19.98
CA GLY A 316 15.06 13.56 -18.59
C GLY A 316 16.07 12.54 -18.06
N LEU A 317 15.73 11.87 -16.96
CA LEU A 317 16.54 10.83 -16.31
C LEU A 317 15.87 9.45 -16.42
N ILE A 318 16.69 8.42 -16.51
CA ILE A 318 16.30 7.02 -16.37
C ILE A 318 17.18 6.37 -15.31
N SER A 319 16.59 5.65 -14.34
CA SER A 319 17.34 4.78 -13.44
C SER A 319 17.19 3.31 -13.83
N PHE A 320 18.28 2.56 -13.75
CA PHE A 320 18.24 1.11 -13.73
C PHE A 320 18.29 0.66 -12.27
N ASN A 321 17.18 0.12 -11.77
CA ASN A 321 17.02 -0.18 -10.34
C ASN A 321 17.78 -1.46 -9.90
N ASN A 322 18.27 -2.24 -10.87
CA ASN A 322 19.12 -3.42 -10.66
C ASN A 322 20.60 -3.12 -10.94
N PHE A 323 21.48 -4.05 -10.55
CA PHE A 323 22.86 -4.08 -11.05
C PHE A 323 22.84 -4.23 -12.57
N LEU A 324 23.50 -3.32 -13.27
CA LEU A 324 23.33 -3.14 -14.71
C LEU A 324 24.54 -3.73 -15.44
N SER A 325 24.29 -4.85 -16.13
CA SER A 325 25.26 -5.52 -17.00
C SER A 325 25.25 -4.91 -18.41
N THR A 326 26.44 -4.60 -18.94
CA THR A 326 26.65 -3.99 -20.26
C THR A 326 27.88 -4.58 -20.95
N SER A 327 27.99 -4.38 -22.27
CA SER A 327 29.15 -4.81 -23.05
C SER A 327 29.77 -3.65 -23.84
N THR A 328 31.08 -3.68 -24.03
CA THR A 328 31.78 -2.77 -24.96
C THR A 328 31.48 -3.10 -26.42
N GLU A 329 31.03 -4.33 -26.71
CA GLU A 329 30.71 -4.80 -28.06
C GLU A 329 29.22 -4.63 -28.37
N GLN A 330 28.91 -4.02 -29.52
CA GLN A 330 27.52 -3.72 -29.90
C GLN A 330 26.74 -4.96 -30.38
N TYR A 331 27.42 -5.96 -30.95
CA TYR A 331 26.79 -7.04 -31.71
C TYR A 331 25.85 -7.90 -30.85
N ILE A 332 26.29 -8.32 -29.66
CA ILE A 332 25.50 -9.16 -28.74
C ILE A 332 24.26 -8.41 -28.23
N PRO A 333 24.38 -7.19 -27.65
CA PRO A 333 23.26 -6.32 -27.34
C PRO A 333 22.27 -6.11 -28.48
N LEU A 334 22.75 -5.84 -29.70
CA LEU A 334 21.87 -5.62 -30.85
C LEU A 334 21.06 -6.89 -31.19
N GLY A 335 21.67 -8.08 -31.08
CA GLY A 335 20.98 -9.35 -31.24
C GLY A 335 19.85 -9.54 -30.24
N LEU A 336 20.10 -9.23 -28.95
CA LEU A 336 19.10 -9.31 -27.88
C LEU A 336 17.94 -8.32 -28.06
N ALA A 337 18.23 -7.08 -28.46
CA ALA A 337 17.21 -6.10 -28.77
C ALA A 337 16.36 -6.53 -29.98
N SER A 338 17.00 -7.12 -31.00
CA SER A 338 16.32 -7.60 -32.19
C SER A 338 15.37 -8.76 -31.87
N SER A 339 15.79 -9.72 -31.06
CA SER A 339 14.92 -10.85 -30.67
C SER A 339 13.70 -10.42 -29.85
N ALA A 340 13.82 -9.36 -29.03
CA ALA A 340 12.67 -8.82 -28.31
C ALA A 340 11.64 -8.18 -29.25
N SER A 341 12.10 -7.50 -30.31
CA SER A 341 11.22 -6.85 -31.31
C SER A 341 10.40 -7.83 -32.16
N GLU A 342 10.68 -9.13 -32.11
CA GLU A 342 9.89 -10.16 -32.79
C GLU A 342 8.59 -10.52 -32.04
N THR A 343 8.44 -10.05 -30.80
CA THR A 343 7.24 -10.30 -29.97
C THR A 343 6.24 -9.16 -30.13
N ALA A 344 4.97 -9.50 -30.36
CA ALA A 344 3.93 -8.53 -30.76
C ALA A 344 3.73 -7.37 -29.78
N ASP A 345 4.04 -7.58 -28.49
CA ASP A 345 3.79 -6.63 -27.39
C ASP A 345 5.04 -5.97 -26.80
N MET A 346 6.21 -6.24 -27.36
CA MET A 346 7.46 -5.63 -26.93
C MET A 346 8.07 -4.74 -28.02
N VAL A 347 8.90 -3.80 -27.58
CA VAL A 347 9.75 -2.96 -28.41
C VAL A 347 11.19 -3.32 -28.08
N GLY A 348 11.98 -3.69 -29.08
CA GLY A 348 13.41 -3.94 -28.93
C GLY A 348 14.19 -2.64 -28.77
N ILE A 349 15.01 -2.55 -27.74
CA ILE A 349 15.81 -1.36 -27.42
C ILE A 349 17.28 -1.70 -27.35
N LEU A 350 18.08 -1.01 -28.15
CA LEU A 350 19.53 -0.94 -28.02
C LEU A 350 19.91 0.34 -27.29
N PHE A 351 20.26 0.22 -26.01
CA PHE A 351 20.88 1.31 -25.28
C PHE A 351 22.34 1.46 -25.67
N LYS A 352 22.70 2.68 -26.06
CA LYS A 352 24.07 3.12 -26.32
C LYS A 352 24.44 4.12 -25.24
N MET A 353 25.24 3.69 -24.25
CA MET A 353 25.52 4.45 -23.04
C MET A 353 26.91 5.05 -23.11
N LEU A 354 26.99 6.37 -22.97
CA LEU A 354 28.24 7.13 -22.88
C LEU A 354 28.65 7.26 -21.42
N ILE A 355 29.82 6.72 -21.09
CA ILE A 355 30.35 6.62 -19.73
C ILE A 355 31.56 7.54 -19.60
N ASP A 356 31.52 8.45 -18.65
CA ASP A 356 32.67 9.26 -18.26
C ASP A 356 33.35 8.61 -17.03
N PRO A 357 34.59 8.09 -17.15
CA PRO A 357 35.24 7.36 -16.06
C PRO A 357 35.63 8.22 -14.86
N ARG A 358 35.49 9.55 -14.96
CA ARG A 358 35.77 10.50 -13.88
C ARG A 358 34.61 10.66 -12.90
N VAL A 359 33.44 10.11 -13.20
CA VAL A 359 32.27 10.11 -12.32
C VAL A 359 32.53 9.14 -11.16
N GLU A 360 32.60 9.65 -9.94
CA GLU A 360 32.89 8.86 -8.73
C GLU A 360 31.64 8.35 -8.03
N SER A 361 30.49 9.01 -8.21
CA SER A 361 29.23 8.70 -7.50
C SER A 361 28.58 7.37 -7.90
N VAL A 362 28.93 6.83 -9.07
CA VAL A 362 28.35 5.59 -9.60
C VAL A 362 29.44 4.54 -9.75
N PRO A 363 29.47 3.53 -8.87
CA PRO A 363 30.40 2.42 -9.01
C PRO A 363 30.14 1.57 -10.26
N PHE A 364 31.17 1.42 -11.09
CA PHE A 364 31.17 0.49 -12.21
C PHE A 364 32.58 -0.04 -12.46
N ALA A 365 32.69 -1.27 -12.95
CA ALA A 365 34.00 -1.85 -13.27
C ALA A 365 33.89 -2.90 -14.39
N SER A 366 35.01 -3.12 -15.09
CA SER A 366 35.16 -4.32 -15.91
C SER A 366 35.31 -5.52 -14.98
N ILE A 367 34.44 -6.52 -15.16
CA ILE A 367 34.43 -7.72 -14.32
C ILE A 367 35.11 -8.91 -14.99
N LYS A 368 35.67 -8.73 -16.19
CA LYS A 368 36.30 -9.78 -17.01
C LYS A 368 37.31 -10.67 -16.28
N ALA A 369 38.02 -10.13 -15.30
CA ALA A 369 39.06 -10.83 -14.54
C ALA A 369 38.54 -11.57 -13.29
N ILE A 370 37.32 -11.28 -12.85
CA ILE A 370 36.79 -11.67 -11.53
C ILE A 370 35.44 -12.39 -11.65
N SER A 371 34.74 -12.26 -12.78
CA SER A 371 33.49 -12.96 -13.04
C SER A 371 33.67 -14.49 -13.07
N CYS A 372 32.57 -15.20 -12.85
CA CYS A 372 32.54 -16.66 -12.97
C CYS A 372 32.82 -17.15 -14.41
N PHE A 373 32.55 -16.30 -15.41
CA PHE A 373 32.78 -16.58 -16.82
C PHE A 373 34.04 -15.84 -17.32
N PRO A 374 35.23 -16.47 -17.25
CA PRO A 374 36.47 -15.81 -17.63
C PRO A 374 36.47 -15.47 -19.12
N GLY A 375 36.67 -14.18 -19.42
CA GLY A 375 36.84 -13.69 -20.80
C GLY A 375 35.66 -12.93 -21.39
N GLU A 376 34.49 -12.92 -20.74
CA GLU A 376 33.37 -12.05 -21.14
C GLU A 376 33.74 -10.58 -20.90
N ASP A 377 33.64 -9.75 -21.93
CA ASP A 377 33.94 -8.31 -21.84
C ASP A 377 32.71 -7.55 -21.33
N GLU A 378 32.47 -7.73 -20.03
CA GLU A 378 31.34 -7.16 -19.31
C GLU A 378 31.79 -5.99 -18.41
N ILE A 379 31.05 -4.87 -18.52
CA ILE A 379 31.11 -3.76 -17.57
C ILE A 379 29.84 -3.83 -16.72
N LEU A 380 30.03 -4.01 -15.41
CA LEU A 380 28.95 -4.09 -14.43
C LEU A 380 28.86 -2.78 -13.66
N PHE A 381 27.65 -2.22 -13.61
CA PHE A 381 27.31 -1.03 -12.83
C PHE A 381 26.55 -1.43 -11.58
N SER A 382 26.71 -0.62 -10.53
CA SER A 382 25.93 -0.79 -9.30
C SER A 382 24.43 -0.56 -9.50
N MET A 383 23.62 -1.03 -8.55
CA MET A 383 22.18 -0.79 -8.57
C MET A 383 21.82 0.70 -8.49
N HIS A 384 20.63 1.05 -8.99
CA HIS A 384 20.14 2.42 -9.11
C HIS A 384 21.13 3.33 -9.85
N THR A 385 21.65 2.85 -10.99
CA THR A 385 22.49 3.70 -11.85
C THR A 385 21.62 4.58 -12.71
N ILE A 386 21.92 5.88 -12.72
CA ILE A 386 21.10 6.91 -13.36
C ILE A 386 21.79 7.43 -14.62
N PHE A 387 21.02 7.53 -15.70
CA PHE A 387 21.46 8.10 -16.96
C PHE A 387 20.53 9.23 -17.39
N ARG A 388 21.07 10.19 -18.14
CA ARG A 388 20.30 11.18 -18.87
C ARG A 388 19.91 10.62 -20.23
N VAL A 389 18.62 10.71 -20.57
CA VAL A 389 18.09 10.20 -21.84
C VAL A 389 18.40 11.20 -22.95
N GLY A 390 19.22 10.77 -23.90
CA GLY A 390 19.60 11.52 -25.10
C GLY A 390 18.65 11.26 -26.27
N VAL A 391 19.21 11.13 -27.47
CA VAL A 391 18.43 10.98 -28.69
C VAL A 391 17.89 9.55 -28.81
N ILE A 392 16.59 9.44 -29.11
CA ILE A 392 15.91 8.18 -29.45
C ILE A 392 15.83 8.10 -30.98
N LYS A 393 16.40 7.04 -31.56
CA LYS A 393 16.45 6.81 -33.02
C LYS A 393 15.86 5.45 -33.34
N GLN A 394 15.03 5.38 -34.37
CA GLN A 394 14.58 4.10 -34.90
C GLN A 394 15.70 3.47 -35.75
N ILE A 395 15.92 2.16 -35.65
CA ILE A 395 16.90 1.45 -36.47
C ILE A 395 16.24 1.10 -37.81
N GLU A 396 16.88 1.48 -38.93
CA GLU A 396 16.34 1.26 -40.27
C GLU A 396 16.06 -0.24 -40.52
N ASN A 397 14.88 -0.56 -41.08
CA ASN A 397 14.36 -1.89 -41.42
C ASN A 397 13.54 -2.66 -40.35
N ASN A 398 13.29 -2.11 -39.16
CA ASN A 398 12.35 -2.71 -38.19
C ASN A 398 11.52 -1.63 -37.46
N ASN A 399 10.18 -1.78 -37.47
CA ASN A 399 9.26 -0.81 -36.87
C ASN A 399 9.21 -0.86 -35.33
N GLN A 400 9.76 -1.91 -34.73
CA GLN A 400 9.75 -2.17 -33.28
C GLN A 400 11.17 -2.21 -32.69
N LEU A 401 12.19 -1.67 -33.39
CA LEU A 401 13.57 -1.65 -32.92
C LEU A 401 14.14 -0.22 -32.86
N TYR A 402 14.61 0.19 -31.69
CA TYR A 402 15.11 1.55 -31.45
C TYR A 402 16.49 1.53 -30.79
N GLN A 403 17.32 2.50 -31.17
CA GLN A 403 18.57 2.84 -30.49
C GLN A 403 18.36 4.08 -29.63
N ILE A 404 18.74 4.01 -28.36
CA ILE A 404 18.58 5.10 -27.39
C ILE A 404 19.95 5.48 -26.85
N GLU A 405 20.33 6.74 -27.05
CA GLU A 405 21.56 7.30 -26.50
C GLU A 405 21.32 7.67 -25.03
N LEU A 406 22.15 7.15 -24.14
CA LEU A 406 22.14 7.45 -22.71
C LEU A 406 23.48 8.06 -22.31
N GLN A 407 23.48 9.01 -21.39
CA GLN A 407 24.71 9.59 -20.84
C GLN A 407 24.73 9.41 -19.32
N LEU A 408 25.81 8.86 -18.77
CA LEU A 408 25.96 8.73 -17.32
C LEU A 408 25.89 10.12 -16.66
N THR A 409 25.07 10.26 -15.61
CA THR A 409 24.93 11.54 -14.90
C THR A 409 26.23 11.90 -14.17
N LEU A 410 26.57 13.20 -14.17
CA LEU A 410 27.77 13.70 -13.49
C LEU A 410 27.52 13.90 -11.99
N ASP A 411 28.58 13.86 -11.18
CA ASP A 411 28.51 14.05 -9.72
C ASP A 411 28.02 15.45 -9.30
N ASP A 412 28.17 16.44 -10.19
CA ASP A 412 27.70 17.82 -10.01
C ASP A 412 26.37 18.10 -10.71
N ASP A 413 25.66 17.06 -11.18
CA ASP A 413 24.34 17.21 -11.77
C ASP A 413 23.37 17.82 -10.75
N ARG A 414 23.11 19.12 -10.92
CA ARG A 414 22.27 19.91 -10.02
C ARG A 414 20.87 19.33 -9.88
N GLN A 415 20.32 18.74 -10.93
CA GLN A 415 18.95 18.18 -10.89
C GLN A 415 18.94 16.91 -10.06
N LEU A 416 19.91 16.02 -10.28
CA LEU A 416 20.06 14.80 -9.49
C LEU A 416 20.34 15.12 -8.01
N ARG A 417 21.18 16.11 -7.70
CA ARG A 417 21.44 16.49 -6.30
C ARG A 417 20.19 16.98 -5.58
N LEU A 418 19.41 17.88 -6.19
CA LEU A 418 18.14 18.35 -5.62
C LEU A 418 17.13 17.21 -5.40
N LEU A 419 17.18 16.21 -6.27
CA LEU A 419 16.36 15.01 -6.19
C LEU A 419 16.74 14.16 -4.98
N THR A 420 18.03 13.82 -4.86
CA THR A 420 18.57 13.00 -3.78
C THR A 420 18.43 13.68 -2.42
N ASP A 421 18.65 14.99 -2.33
CA ASP A 421 18.53 15.75 -1.07
C ASP A 421 17.08 15.71 -0.54
N ARG A 422 16.08 15.86 -1.42
CA ARG A 422 14.67 15.78 -1.01
C ARG A 422 14.26 14.38 -0.59
N ILE A 423 14.67 13.36 -1.35
CA ILE A 423 14.40 11.96 -1.03
C ILE A 423 14.94 11.61 0.37
N ARG A 424 16.04 12.26 0.81
CA ARG A 424 16.58 12.13 2.15
C ARG A 424 15.80 12.88 3.23
N GLU A 425 15.09 13.95 2.88
CA GLU A 425 14.18 14.64 3.80
C GLU A 425 12.96 13.78 4.15
N ASP A 426 12.56 12.86 3.25
CA ASP A 426 11.36 12.04 3.42
C ASP A 426 11.54 10.87 4.38
N VAL A 427 12.76 10.45 4.69
CA VAL A 427 13.03 9.34 5.63
C VAL A 427 13.92 9.83 6.76
N VAL A 428 13.37 9.82 7.97
CA VAL A 428 13.99 10.44 9.15
C VAL A 428 14.69 9.38 9.99
N GLY A 429 15.94 9.64 10.37
CA GLY A 429 16.70 8.79 11.28
C GLY A 429 18.18 9.17 11.30
N ASP A 430 18.83 9.00 12.46
CA ASP A 430 20.23 9.36 12.66
C ASP A 430 21.20 8.31 12.10
N ASN A 431 20.72 7.08 11.88
CA ASN A 431 21.48 5.96 11.31
C ASN A 431 20.64 5.16 10.29
N GLY A 432 21.31 4.27 9.54
CA GLY A 432 20.66 3.46 8.50
C GLY A 432 19.50 2.61 9.00
N TRP A 433 19.56 2.07 10.22
CA TRP A 433 18.50 1.23 10.79
C TRP A 433 17.25 2.04 11.16
N GLU A 434 17.41 3.23 11.73
CA GLU A 434 16.29 4.14 12.01
C GLU A 434 15.56 4.54 10.73
N ARG A 435 16.34 4.90 9.70
CA ARG A 435 15.82 5.24 8.37
C ARG A 435 15.12 4.03 7.73
N LEU A 436 15.62 2.82 7.93
CA LEU A 436 14.96 1.59 7.46
C LEU A 436 13.60 1.41 8.14
N GLY A 437 13.52 1.61 9.46
CA GLY A 437 12.27 1.49 10.21
C GLY A 437 11.22 2.50 9.76
N ASP A 438 11.60 3.76 9.55
CA ASP A 438 10.69 4.81 9.07
C ASP A 438 10.22 4.52 7.64
N LEU A 439 11.12 4.01 6.78
CA LEU A 439 10.76 3.55 5.45
C LEU A 439 9.77 2.38 5.49
N LEU A 440 10.01 1.38 6.34
CA LEU A 440 9.13 0.21 6.51
C LEU A 440 7.73 0.62 6.96
N LEU A 441 7.63 1.59 7.88
CA LEU A 441 6.36 2.19 8.29
C LEU A 441 5.65 2.85 7.10
N LYS A 442 6.36 3.67 6.32
CA LYS A 442 5.81 4.39 5.16
C LYS A 442 5.33 3.48 4.02
N ILE A 443 5.92 2.30 3.87
CA ILE A 443 5.49 1.31 2.88
C ILE A 443 4.47 0.29 3.43
N GLY A 444 4.02 0.45 4.68
CA GLY A 444 2.99 -0.38 5.31
C GLY A 444 3.48 -1.73 5.87
N GLN A 445 4.79 -1.90 6.06
CA GLN A 445 5.41 -3.16 6.53
C GLN A 445 5.54 -3.18 8.06
N PHE A 446 4.41 -3.05 8.77
CA PHE A 446 4.36 -2.84 10.21
C PHE A 446 5.05 -3.96 11.02
N ASN A 447 4.86 -5.24 10.67
CA ASN A 447 5.49 -6.35 11.39
C ASN A 447 7.02 -6.27 11.38
N LYS A 448 7.61 -5.88 10.24
CA LYS A 448 9.07 -5.77 10.10
C LYS A 448 9.63 -4.56 10.82
N ALA A 449 8.90 -3.44 10.75
CA ALA A 449 9.22 -2.27 11.54
C ALA A 449 9.19 -2.60 13.05
N GLU A 450 8.21 -3.40 13.50
CA GLU A 450 8.13 -3.88 14.89
C GLU A 450 9.36 -4.70 15.29
N GLU A 451 9.71 -5.73 14.51
CA GLU A 451 10.87 -6.58 14.76
C GLU A 451 12.16 -5.76 14.83
N LEU A 452 12.33 -4.83 13.89
CA LEU A 452 13.48 -3.95 13.82
C LEU A 452 13.58 -3.05 15.05
N TYR A 453 12.51 -2.33 15.40
CA TYR A 453 12.55 -1.40 16.53
C TYR A 453 12.67 -2.12 17.87
N ASN A 454 12.11 -3.33 18.02
CA ASN A 454 12.32 -4.15 19.22
C ASN A 454 13.80 -4.53 19.39
N VAL A 455 14.47 -4.91 18.30
CA VAL A 455 15.91 -5.21 18.32
C VAL A 455 16.73 -3.96 18.67
N LEU A 456 16.44 -2.82 18.03
CA LEU A 456 17.14 -1.57 18.31
C LEU A 456 16.95 -1.14 19.78
N LEU A 457 15.76 -1.35 20.32
CA LEU A 457 15.42 -1.06 21.72
C LEU A 457 16.22 -1.94 22.70
N GLU A 458 16.39 -3.24 22.41
CA GLU A 458 17.18 -4.15 23.25
C GLU A 458 18.68 -3.83 23.24
N GLN A 459 19.20 -3.39 22.10
CA GLN A 459 20.63 -3.17 21.90
C GLN A 459 21.12 -1.82 22.42
N THR A 460 20.23 -0.84 22.45
CA THR A 460 20.61 0.54 22.69
C THR A 460 20.69 0.84 24.18
N PRO A 461 21.85 1.27 24.71
CA PRO A 461 21.96 1.67 26.11
C PRO A 461 21.51 3.12 26.36
N ASP A 462 21.40 3.96 25.32
CA ASP A 462 21.00 5.36 25.44
C ASP A 462 19.49 5.50 25.65
N GLU A 463 19.11 6.06 26.80
CA GLU A 463 17.72 6.31 27.15
C GLU A 463 17.02 7.30 26.18
N ARG A 464 17.74 8.25 25.58
CA ARG A 464 17.15 9.17 24.60
C ARG A 464 16.72 8.45 23.32
N GLU A 465 17.60 7.60 22.79
CA GLU A 465 17.32 6.78 21.61
C GLU A 465 16.20 5.77 21.90
N LYS A 466 16.19 5.14 23.08
CA LYS A 466 15.06 4.28 23.49
C LYS A 466 13.72 5.01 23.44
N ALA A 467 13.66 6.27 23.86
CA ALA A 467 12.42 7.04 23.78
C ALA A 467 11.96 7.26 22.33
N ILE A 468 12.90 7.42 21.38
CA ILE A 468 12.60 7.50 19.95
C ILE A 468 12.04 6.15 19.47
N TYR A 469 12.69 5.04 19.79
CA TYR A 469 12.22 3.70 19.39
C TYR A 469 10.86 3.35 19.97
N TYR A 470 10.58 3.71 21.23
CA TYR A 470 9.23 3.56 21.79
C TYR A 470 8.19 4.40 21.04
N ASN A 471 8.53 5.61 20.60
CA ASN A 471 7.62 6.40 19.77
C ASN A 471 7.39 5.73 18.40
N GLN A 472 8.44 5.17 17.78
CA GLN A 472 8.29 4.47 16.50
C GLN A 472 7.51 3.17 16.64
N LEU A 473 7.73 2.37 17.70
CA LEU A 473 6.89 1.23 18.04
C LEU A 473 5.43 1.64 18.27
N GLY A 474 5.20 2.81 18.87
CA GLY A 474 3.85 3.37 18.97
C GLY A 474 3.21 3.61 17.60
N HIS A 475 3.97 4.11 16.62
CA HIS A 475 3.49 4.27 15.24
C HIS A 475 3.24 2.92 14.55
N VAL A 476 4.11 1.93 14.79
CA VAL A 476 3.93 0.56 14.30
C VAL A 476 2.61 -0.04 14.80
N GLU A 477 2.39 -0.02 16.12
CA GLU A 477 1.20 -0.59 16.75
C GLU A 477 -0.08 0.17 16.36
N ASP A 478 0.00 1.48 16.12
CA ASP A 478 -1.11 2.26 15.56
C ASP A 478 -1.45 1.77 14.13
N GLY A 479 -0.43 1.51 13.31
CA GLY A 479 -0.57 0.92 11.98
C GLY A 479 -1.07 -0.54 11.98
N HIS A 480 -0.82 -1.30 13.05
CA HIS A 480 -1.45 -2.61 13.26
C HIS A 480 -2.92 -2.53 13.69
N GLY A 481 -3.40 -1.35 14.06
CA GLY A 481 -4.72 -1.11 14.64
C GLY A 481 -4.80 -1.44 16.14
N ASP A 482 -3.66 -1.70 16.79
CA ASP A 482 -3.55 -2.09 18.20
C ASP A 482 -3.36 -0.85 19.10
N TYR A 483 -4.34 0.07 19.05
CA TYR A 483 -4.24 1.41 19.64
C TYR A 483 -3.89 1.46 21.13
N LYS A 484 -4.24 0.41 21.89
CA LYS A 484 -3.87 0.32 23.32
C LYS A 484 -2.36 0.14 23.51
N LYS A 485 -1.73 -0.72 22.72
CA LYS A 485 -0.28 -0.91 22.75
C LYS A 485 0.42 0.33 22.22
N ALA A 486 -0.10 0.95 21.15
CA ALA A 486 0.41 2.20 20.64
C ALA A 486 0.51 3.28 21.73
N ILE A 487 -0.57 3.51 22.48
CA ILE A 487 -0.58 4.44 23.62
C ILE A 487 0.43 4.04 24.69
N CYS A 488 0.56 2.75 25.01
CA CYS A 488 1.54 2.26 25.97
C CYS A 488 2.96 2.61 25.53
N CYS A 489 3.33 2.32 24.28
CA CYS A 489 4.64 2.65 23.73
C CYS A 489 4.90 4.17 23.77
N TYR A 490 3.93 5.00 23.35
CA TYR A 490 4.07 6.46 23.45
C TYR A 490 4.23 6.95 24.90
N GLN A 491 3.57 6.31 25.87
CA GLN A 491 3.70 6.64 27.28
C GLN A 491 5.07 6.26 27.83
N GLU A 492 5.58 5.07 27.53
CA GLU A 492 6.94 4.65 27.92
C GLU A 492 7.99 5.61 27.35
N GLY A 493 7.88 5.98 26.08
CA GLY A 493 8.76 6.98 25.45
C GLY A 493 8.68 8.34 26.15
N LEU A 494 7.47 8.81 26.50
CA LEU A 494 7.27 10.06 27.24
C LEU A 494 7.87 10.00 28.66
N GLU A 495 7.72 8.89 29.37
CA GLU A 495 8.28 8.72 30.72
C GLU A 495 9.81 8.76 30.71
N ILE A 496 10.44 8.18 29.70
CA ILE A 496 11.90 8.26 29.53
C ILE A 496 12.30 9.71 29.22
N GLN A 497 11.63 10.37 28.26
CA GLN A 497 11.88 11.78 27.93
C GLN A 497 11.77 12.68 29.17
N GLN A 498 10.78 12.47 30.04
CA GLN A 498 10.62 13.25 31.26
C GLN A 498 11.78 13.09 32.25
N LYS A 499 12.50 11.97 32.21
CA LYS A 499 13.71 11.73 33.04
C LYS A 499 14.95 12.40 32.45
N VAL A 500 15.05 12.54 31.12
CA VAL A 500 16.28 12.98 30.42
C VAL A 500 16.22 14.37 29.80
N LEU A 501 15.04 14.99 29.72
CA LEU A 501 14.80 16.31 29.12
C LEU A 501 14.24 17.33 30.12
N PRO A 502 14.51 18.64 29.93
CA PRO A 502 13.94 19.69 30.78
C PRO A 502 12.42 19.82 30.61
N SER A 503 11.73 20.33 31.64
CA SER A 503 10.26 20.32 31.81
C SER A 503 9.41 21.06 30.75
N ASN A 504 10.01 21.69 29.74
CA ASN A 504 9.33 22.33 28.61
C ASN A 504 9.97 21.96 27.26
N HIS A 505 10.61 20.80 27.15
CA HIS A 505 11.23 20.38 25.90
C HIS A 505 10.18 20.22 24.78
N PRO A 506 10.44 20.71 23.56
CA PRO A 506 9.50 20.59 22.44
C PRO A 506 9.02 19.16 22.15
N ASP A 507 9.86 18.15 22.38
CA ASP A 507 9.52 16.73 22.15
C ASP A 507 8.31 16.26 22.95
N PHE A 508 8.04 16.84 24.13
CA PHE A 508 6.83 16.53 24.88
C PHE A 508 5.56 16.85 24.10
N ALA A 509 5.59 17.87 23.24
CA ALA A 509 4.45 18.17 22.39
C ALA A 509 4.19 17.06 21.37
N GLN A 510 5.24 16.42 20.84
CA GLN A 510 5.09 15.30 19.92
C GLN A 510 4.55 14.07 20.63
N SER A 511 5.09 13.73 21.80
CA SER A 511 4.61 12.59 22.60
C SER A 511 3.16 12.77 23.03
N TYR A 512 2.76 13.96 23.49
CA TYR A 512 1.35 14.25 23.78
C TYR A 512 0.47 14.24 22.53
N HIS A 513 0.98 14.66 21.38
CA HIS A 513 0.26 14.57 20.11
C HIS A 513 -0.01 13.10 19.72
N ASN A 514 1.01 12.25 19.81
CA ASN A 514 0.90 10.83 19.49
C ASN A 514 -0.07 10.09 20.44
N ILE A 515 0.03 10.35 21.75
CA ILE A 515 -0.93 9.83 22.74
C ILE A 515 -2.35 10.33 22.44
N GLY A 516 -2.50 11.61 22.09
CA GLY A 516 -3.78 12.18 21.67
C GLY A 516 -4.36 11.47 20.45
N SER A 517 -3.53 11.11 19.48
CA SER A 517 -3.92 10.33 18.30
C SER A 517 -4.39 8.94 18.67
N GLY A 518 -3.65 8.22 19.53
CA GLY A 518 -4.08 6.92 20.02
C GLY A 518 -5.43 6.96 20.72
N TYR A 519 -5.68 7.97 21.57
CA TYR A 519 -7.00 8.13 22.20
C TYR A 519 -8.11 8.51 21.22
N ASP A 520 -7.81 9.27 20.16
CA ASP A 520 -8.77 9.58 19.09
C ASP A 520 -9.15 8.30 18.32
N ASN A 521 -8.16 7.46 18.00
CA ASN A 521 -8.35 6.16 17.35
C ASN A 521 -9.10 5.16 18.25
N MET A 522 -8.96 5.26 19.58
CA MET A 522 -9.75 4.50 20.55
C MET A 522 -11.17 5.04 20.78
N GLY A 523 -11.56 6.16 20.15
CA GLY A 523 -12.87 6.79 20.36
C GLY A 523 -13.03 7.51 21.70
N GLU A 524 -11.94 7.69 22.46
CA GLU A 524 -11.91 8.37 23.75
C GLU A 524 -11.67 9.88 23.54
N TYR A 525 -12.61 10.52 22.82
CA TYR A 525 -12.44 11.87 22.25
C TYR A 525 -12.10 12.97 23.28
N LEU A 526 -12.66 12.90 24.49
CA LEU A 526 -12.36 13.89 25.55
C LEU A 526 -10.91 13.76 26.06
N LYS A 527 -10.37 12.54 26.15
CA LYS A 527 -8.96 12.32 26.49
C LYS A 527 -8.06 12.80 25.36
N ALA A 528 -8.42 12.49 24.11
CA ALA A 528 -7.69 12.95 22.93
C ALA A 528 -7.55 14.48 22.91
N ILE A 529 -8.66 15.21 23.11
CA ILE A 529 -8.65 16.68 23.22
C ILE A 529 -7.70 17.15 24.32
N SER A 530 -7.76 16.57 25.52
CA SER A 530 -6.89 16.97 26.63
C SER A 530 -5.40 16.83 26.29
N PHE A 531 -5.01 15.74 25.61
CA PHE A 531 -3.62 15.53 25.20
C PHE A 531 -3.21 16.45 24.05
N TYR A 532 -4.08 16.67 23.06
CA TYR A 532 -3.82 17.63 22.00
C TYR A 532 -3.71 19.08 22.50
N GLU A 533 -4.49 19.47 23.52
CA GLU A 533 -4.40 20.78 24.16
C GLU A 533 -3.08 20.95 24.91
N LYS A 534 -2.60 19.92 25.62
CA LYS A 534 -1.25 19.93 26.23
C LYS A 534 -0.15 20.11 25.19
N ALA A 535 -0.23 19.37 24.08
CA ALA A 535 0.71 19.52 22.97
C ALA A 535 0.68 20.93 22.38
N LEU A 536 -0.53 21.49 22.17
CA LEU A 536 -0.74 22.84 21.67
C LEU A 536 -0.16 23.89 22.63
N GLU A 537 -0.36 23.75 23.94
CA GLU A 537 0.15 24.69 24.94
C GLU A 537 1.68 24.77 24.91
N ILE A 538 2.35 23.61 24.80
CA ILE A 538 3.82 23.57 24.70
C ILE A 538 4.26 24.25 23.40
N ARG A 539 3.67 23.89 22.25
CA ARG A 539 3.99 24.50 20.96
C ARG A 539 3.77 26.01 20.96
N GLN A 540 2.73 26.51 21.63
CA GLN A 540 2.48 27.96 21.73
C GLN A 540 3.54 28.70 22.55
N LYS A 541 4.16 28.03 23.53
CA LYS A 541 5.24 28.61 24.36
C LYS A 541 6.60 28.53 23.68
N THR A 542 6.85 27.49 22.89
CA THR A 542 8.18 27.20 22.32
C THR A 542 8.34 27.67 20.88
N LEU A 543 7.25 27.77 20.11
CA LEU A 543 7.29 28.09 18.68
C LEU A 543 6.74 29.49 18.39
N PRO A 544 7.18 30.13 17.29
CA PRO A 544 6.58 31.37 16.81
C PRO A 544 5.07 31.22 16.56
N SER A 545 4.31 32.30 16.75
CA SER A 545 2.83 32.30 16.65
C SER A 545 2.26 31.88 15.29
N LYS A 546 3.10 31.76 14.25
CA LYS A 546 2.73 31.31 12.90
C LYS A 546 3.39 29.99 12.50
N HIS A 547 3.95 29.23 13.43
CA HIS A 547 4.61 27.96 13.09
C HIS A 547 3.60 26.93 12.54
N PRO A 548 3.93 26.17 11.47
CA PRO A 548 3.03 25.14 10.90
C PRO A 548 2.50 24.11 11.90
N ASP A 549 3.31 23.68 12.86
CA ASP A 549 2.87 22.73 13.91
C ASP A 549 1.69 23.22 14.76
N LEU A 550 1.54 24.53 14.93
CA LEU A 550 0.36 25.10 15.59
C LEU A 550 -0.90 24.85 14.75
N ALA A 551 -0.80 25.00 13.42
CA ALA A 551 -1.91 24.69 12.51
C ALA A 551 -2.26 23.20 12.57
N THR A 552 -1.25 22.32 12.62
CA THR A 552 -1.47 20.87 12.77
C THR A 552 -2.19 20.54 14.08
N SER A 553 -1.77 21.12 15.21
CA SER A 553 -2.46 20.96 16.49
C SER A 553 -3.91 21.44 16.44
N TYR A 554 -4.15 22.65 15.92
CA TYR A 554 -5.50 23.18 15.78
C TYR A 554 -6.38 22.30 14.89
N ASN A 555 -5.84 21.80 13.78
CA ASN A 555 -6.58 20.92 12.87
C ASN A 555 -6.98 19.59 13.54
N LYS A 556 -6.09 18.95 14.29
CA LYS A 556 -6.41 17.70 15.01
C LYS A 556 -7.48 17.91 16.07
N ILE A 557 -7.40 19.00 16.85
CA ILE A 557 -8.46 19.36 17.81
C ILE A 557 -9.79 19.61 17.09
N GLY A 558 -9.76 20.30 15.95
CA GLY A 558 -10.92 20.50 15.09
C GLY A 558 -11.57 19.19 14.62
N ASN A 559 -10.76 18.20 14.21
CA ASN A 559 -11.24 16.87 13.81
C ASN A 559 -11.99 16.17 14.95
N VAL A 560 -11.45 16.19 16.17
CA VAL A 560 -12.10 15.54 17.31
C VAL A 560 -13.40 16.23 17.69
N TYR A 561 -13.45 17.57 17.67
CA TYR A 561 -14.70 18.30 17.86
C TYR A 561 -15.74 18.03 16.77
N ASN A 562 -15.30 17.79 15.53
CA ASN A 562 -16.20 17.40 14.45
C ASN A 562 -16.80 16.00 14.68
N LYS A 563 -15.99 15.03 15.16
CA LYS A 563 -16.46 13.69 15.57
C LYS A 563 -17.48 13.77 16.71
N LEU A 564 -17.30 14.70 17.66
CA LEU A 564 -18.25 15.00 18.74
C LEU A 564 -19.50 15.79 18.30
N ARG A 565 -19.66 16.06 16.99
CA ARG A 565 -20.74 16.89 16.41
C ARG A 565 -20.80 18.32 16.98
N GLU A 566 -19.70 18.82 17.57
CA GLU A 566 -19.57 20.21 18.01
C GLU A 566 -19.04 21.10 16.88
N HIS A 567 -19.78 21.14 15.76
CA HIS A 567 -19.36 21.75 14.50
C HIS A 567 -18.90 23.21 14.64
N SER A 568 -19.49 23.98 15.55
CA SER A 568 -19.09 25.39 15.80
C SER A 568 -17.69 25.51 16.41
N LYS A 569 -17.32 24.62 17.34
CA LYS A 569 -15.96 24.60 17.89
C LYS A 569 -14.99 24.08 16.85
N ALA A 570 -15.33 22.99 16.15
CA ALA A 570 -14.52 22.45 15.07
C ALA A 570 -14.17 23.53 14.03
N PHE A 571 -15.17 24.31 13.59
CA PHE A 571 -15.00 25.43 12.68
C PHE A 571 -13.98 26.45 13.20
N SER A 572 -14.10 26.90 14.45
CA SER A 572 -13.17 27.88 15.03
C SER A 572 -11.72 27.39 15.06
N TYR A 573 -11.50 26.11 15.33
CA TYR A 573 -10.18 25.50 15.30
C TYR A 573 -9.63 25.38 13.88
N TYR A 574 -10.46 24.96 12.91
CA TYR A 574 -10.06 24.91 11.50
C TYR A 574 -9.74 26.28 10.92
N GLU A 575 -10.47 27.34 11.28
CA GLU A 575 -10.17 28.70 10.85
C GLU A 575 -8.80 29.17 11.35
N LYS A 576 -8.45 28.89 12.61
CA LYS A 576 -7.12 29.20 13.14
C LYS A 576 -6.01 28.47 12.39
N ALA A 577 -6.23 27.18 12.09
CA ALA A 577 -5.28 26.40 11.30
C ALA A 577 -5.12 26.97 9.87
N LEU A 578 -6.23 27.31 9.22
CA LEU A 578 -6.24 27.90 7.88
C LEU A 578 -5.52 29.26 7.86
N GLU A 579 -5.76 30.12 8.85
CA GLU A 579 -5.13 31.46 8.93
C GLU A 579 -3.60 31.35 9.00
N ILE A 580 -3.08 30.41 9.79
CA ILE A 580 -1.63 30.16 9.89
C ILE A 580 -1.10 29.68 8.55
N ARG A 581 -1.73 28.65 7.97
CA ARG A 581 -1.31 28.05 6.69
C ARG A 581 -1.33 29.05 5.54
N GLN A 582 -2.34 29.91 5.45
CA GLN A 582 -2.44 30.95 4.42
C GLN A 582 -1.29 31.97 4.48
N LYS A 583 -0.72 32.18 5.67
CA LYS A 583 0.36 33.15 5.89
C LYS A 583 1.75 32.54 5.74
N THR A 584 1.89 31.22 5.87
CA THR A 584 3.19 30.54 5.88
C THR A 584 3.45 29.67 4.67
N LEU A 585 2.40 29.14 4.05
CA LEU A 585 2.51 28.23 2.91
C LEU A 585 2.29 29.00 1.61
N SER A 586 2.84 28.46 0.51
CA SER A 586 2.53 28.97 -0.83
C SER A 586 1.02 28.81 -1.11
N SER A 587 0.46 29.66 -1.96
CA SER A 587 -0.99 29.67 -2.25
C SER A 587 -1.54 28.35 -2.80
N ASN A 588 -0.65 27.46 -3.21
CA ASN A 588 -0.98 26.19 -3.87
C ASN A 588 -0.60 24.96 -3.02
N HIS A 589 -0.24 25.14 -1.74
CA HIS A 589 0.22 24.05 -0.89
C HIS A 589 -0.93 23.07 -0.54
N PRO A 590 -0.73 21.74 -0.58
CA PRO A 590 -1.78 20.75 -0.30
C PRO A 590 -2.48 20.92 1.06
N ASP A 591 -1.73 21.25 2.11
CA ASP A 591 -2.30 21.57 3.43
C ASP A 591 -3.39 22.67 3.42
N LEU A 592 -3.32 23.63 2.49
CA LEU A 592 -4.39 24.62 2.32
C LEU A 592 -5.66 23.97 1.78
N ALA A 593 -5.53 23.09 0.78
CA ALA A 593 -6.66 22.33 0.26
C ALA A 593 -7.27 21.43 1.35
N ALA A 594 -6.44 20.75 2.15
CA ALA A 594 -6.90 19.96 3.29
C ALA A 594 -7.68 20.81 4.32
N SER A 595 -7.24 22.04 4.60
CA SER A 595 -7.97 22.97 5.48
C SER A 595 -9.33 23.37 4.89
N TYR A 596 -9.39 23.73 3.61
CA TYR A 596 -10.66 24.06 2.96
C TYR A 596 -11.62 22.88 2.89
N ASN A 597 -11.12 21.67 2.69
CA ASN A 597 -11.91 20.44 2.73
C ASN A 597 -12.54 20.19 4.10
N ASN A 598 -11.75 20.30 5.17
CA ASN A 598 -12.26 20.14 6.54
C ASN A 598 -13.34 21.19 6.86
N ILE A 599 -13.14 22.45 6.42
CA ILE A 599 -14.14 23.50 6.56
C ILE A 599 -15.39 23.20 5.71
N GLY A 600 -15.23 22.69 4.49
CA GLY A 600 -16.32 22.28 3.61
C GLY A 600 -17.21 21.22 4.25
N LEU A 601 -16.61 20.19 4.85
CA LEU A 601 -17.31 19.14 5.61
C LEU A 601 -18.10 19.70 6.80
N VAL A 602 -17.53 20.67 7.52
CA VAL A 602 -18.21 21.32 8.63
C VAL A 602 -19.38 22.19 8.13
N TYR A 603 -19.22 22.92 7.03
CA TYR A 603 -20.32 23.69 6.44
C TYR A 603 -21.47 22.78 5.99
N TYR A 604 -21.16 21.64 5.37
CA TYR A 604 -22.18 20.64 5.04
C TYR A 604 -22.89 20.14 6.30
N SER A 605 -22.14 19.78 7.34
CA SER A 605 -22.72 19.32 8.61
C SER A 605 -23.59 20.38 9.31
N MET A 606 -23.39 21.67 9.00
CA MET A 606 -24.22 22.79 9.46
C MET A 606 -25.41 23.10 8.52
N GLY A 607 -25.61 22.34 7.44
CA GLY A 607 -26.64 22.57 6.42
C GLY A 607 -26.37 23.76 5.50
N GLN A 608 -25.11 24.17 5.34
CA GLN A 608 -24.69 25.31 4.51
C GLN A 608 -24.06 24.85 3.18
N ASP A 609 -24.82 24.12 2.36
CA ASP A 609 -24.34 23.45 1.15
C ASP A 609 -23.64 24.38 0.15
N SER A 610 -24.13 25.61 0.01
CA SER A 610 -23.52 26.62 -0.88
C SER A 610 -22.09 26.98 -0.46
N LYS A 611 -21.84 27.09 0.85
CA LYS A 611 -20.49 27.35 1.38
C LYS A 611 -19.63 26.09 1.34
N ALA A 612 -20.22 24.92 1.60
CA ALA A 612 -19.52 23.64 1.46
C ALA A 612 -18.96 23.48 0.04
N ARG A 613 -19.80 23.69 -0.99
CA ARG A 613 -19.38 23.69 -2.40
C ARG A 613 -18.28 24.71 -2.68
N SER A 614 -18.41 25.94 -2.17
CA SER A 614 -17.40 26.98 -2.36
C SER A 614 -16.04 26.58 -1.77
N SER A 615 -16.02 26.00 -0.57
CA SER A 615 -14.79 25.54 0.07
C SER A 615 -14.16 24.37 -0.68
N CYS A 616 -14.96 23.41 -1.14
CA CYS A 616 -14.47 22.31 -1.98
C CYS A 616 -13.92 22.81 -3.32
N GLN A 617 -14.56 23.80 -3.95
CA GLN A 617 -14.03 24.41 -5.16
C GLN A 617 -12.70 25.13 -4.92
N GLN A 618 -12.53 25.79 -3.77
CA GLN A 618 -11.24 26.40 -3.41
C GLN A 618 -10.16 25.35 -3.20
N ALA A 619 -10.48 24.23 -2.54
CA ALA A 619 -9.56 23.11 -2.40
C ALA A 619 -9.18 22.53 -3.77
N LEU A 620 -10.15 22.32 -4.67
CA LEU A 620 -9.93 21.88 -6.05
C LEU A 620 -9.02 22.84 -6.82
N ASP A 621 -9.28 24.14 -6.76
CA ASP A 621 -8.51 25.16 -7.46
C ASP A 621 -7.04 25.18 -7.00
N ILE A 622 -6.79 24.98 -5.70
CA ILE A 622 -5.45 24.87 -5.12
C ILE A 622 -4.77 23.60 -5.63
N CYS A 623 -5.49 22.48 -5.56
CA CYS A 623 -5.04 21.18 -6.01
C CYS A 623 -4.72 21.13 -7.52
N GLN A 624 -5.43 21.92 -8.34
CA GLN A 624 -5.27 21.91 -9.81
C GLN A 624 -4.19 22.87 -10.34
N LYS A 625 -3.72 23.85 -9.55
CA LYS A 625 -2.92 24.97 -10.08
C LYS A 625 -1.40 24.75 -10.16
N PRO A 626 -0.79 23.78 -9.46
CA PRO A 626 0.54 23.31 -9.91
C PRO A 626 0.90 21.83 -9.60
N LEU A 627 0.08 21.07 -8.87
CA LEU A 627 0.38 19.66 -8.59
C LEU A 627 0.31 18.88 -9.91
N SER A 628 1.27 18.00 -10.20
CA SER A 628 1.09 17.04 -11.29
C SER A 628 -0.16 16.22 -11.01
N SER A 629 -0.72 15.63 -12.06
CA SER A 629 -1.91 14.79 -11.98
C SER A 629 -1.78 13.57 -11.05
N ASN A 630 -0.62 13.33 -10.41
CA ASN A 630 -0.18 12.05 -9.84
C ASN A 630 0.33 12.13 -8.37
N HIS A 631 0.09 13.21 -7.62
CA HIS A 631 0.62 13.36 -6.25
C HIS A 631 -0.30 12.74 -5.16
N PRO A 632 0.20 11.94 -4.19
CA PRO A 632 -0.63 11.35 -3.12
C PRO A 632 -1.55 12.33 -2.38
N ASP A 633 -1.03 13.50 -1.97
CA ASP A 633 -1.85 14.56 -1.35
C ASP A 633 -2.97 15.11 -2.25
N LEU A 634 -2.80 15.06 -3.57
CA LEU A 634 -3.85 15.42 -4.52
C LEU A 634 -4.96 14.36 -4.48
N ALA A 635 -4.61 13.08 -4.41
CA ALA A 635 -5.58 11.99 -4.27
C ALA A 635 -6.30 12.03 -2.92
N ALA A 636 -5.58 12.28 -1.83
CA ALA A 636 -6.17 12.49 -0.52
C ALA A 636 -7.11 13.71 -0.49
N SER A 637 -6.80 14.76 -1.26
CA SER A 637 -7.64 15.93 -1.41
C SER A 637 -8.89 15.64 -2.25
N TYR A 638 -8.76 14.93 -3.37
CA TYR A 638 -9.91 14.46 -4.15
C TYR A 638 -10.84 13.61 -3.29
N ASN A 639 -10.36 12.57 -2.62
CA ASN A 639 -11.17 11.73 -1.73
C ASN A 639 -11.99 12.54 -0.71
N LYS A 640 -11.41 13.60 -0.13
CA LYS A 640 -12.12 14.47 0.83
C LYS A 640 -13.15 15.37 0.15
N ILE A 641 -12.82 15.93 -1.01
CA ILE A 641 -13.75 16.72 -1.83
C ILE A 641 -14.95 15.86 -2.23
N ASP A 642 -14.69 14.60 -2.53
CA ASP A 642 -15.68 13.64 -3.02
C ASP A 642 -16.65 13.25 -1.93
N SER A 643 -16.16 13.06 -0.70
CA SER A 643 -17.03 12.88 0.46
C SER A 643 -18.00 14.05 0.65
N VAL A 644 -17.63 15.29 0.27
CA VAL A 644 -18.56 16.44 0.33
C VAL A 644 -19.55 16.41 -0.83
N TYR A 645 -19.12 16.08 -2.05
CA TYR A 645 -20.02 15.99 -3.20
C TYR A 645 -21.00 14.82 -3.12
N GLU A 646 -20.57 13.67 -2.59
CA GLU A 646 -21.43 12.53 -2.24
C GLU A 646 -22.52 12.96 -1.25
N ASN A 647 -22.13 13.68 -0.20
CA ASN A 647 -23.02 14.23 0.81
C ASN A 647 -24.02 15.26 0.25
N ILE A 648 -23.66 15.97 -0.83
CA ILE A 648 -24.54 16.95 -1.50
C ILE A 648 -25.33 16.28 -2.66
N GLU A 649 -25.33 14.95 -2.73
CA GLU A 649 -26.03 14.12 -3.74
C GLU A 649 -25.56 14.34 -5.20
N GLU A 650 -24.33 14.82 -5.40
CA GLU A 650 -23.70 15.01 -6.72
C GLU A 650 -22.79 13.81 -7.09
N TYR A 651 -23.36 12.60 -7.07
CA TYR A 651 -22.63 11.32 -7.16
C TYR A 651 -21.76 11.17 -8.41
N LEU A 652 -22.21 11.64 -9.58
CA LEU A 652 -21.42 11.53 -10.82
C LEU A 652 -20.14 12.37 -10.78
N LYS A 653 -20.14 13.51 -10.08
CA LYS A 653 -18.93 14.29 -9.89
C LYS A 653 -18.00 13.60 -8.90
N ALA A 654 -18.54 13.09 -7.80
CA ALA A 654 -17.75 12.32 -6.82
C ALA A 654 -17.05 11.13 -7.49
N LEU A 655 -17.75 10.36 -8.33
CA LEU A 655 -17.15 9.24 -9.07
C LEU A 655 -15.96 9.68 -9.94
N SER A 656 -16.12 10.78 -10.71
CA SER A 656 -15.07 11.27 -11.62
C SER A 656 -13.80 11.75 -10.91
N TYR A 657 -13.90 12.12 -9.63
CA TYR A 657 -12.76 12.54 -8.82
C TYR A 657 -12.16 11.35 -8.06
N TYR A 658 -12.97 10.37 -7.62
CA TYR A 658 -12.47 9.12 -7.07
C TYR A 658 -11.65 8.34 -8.10
N GLU A 659 -12.07 8.31 -9.38
CA GLU A 659 -11.29 7.71 -10.47
C GLU A 659 -9.92 8.40 -10.62
N LYS A 660 -9.85 9.73 -10.50
CA LYS A 660 -8.58 10.47 -10.52
C LYS A 660 -7.72 10.19 -9.29
N ALA A 661 -8.33 10.15 -8.11
CA ALA A 661 -7.63 9.80 -6.87
C ALA A 661 -7.05 8.38 -6.96
N PHE A 662 -7.82 7.45 -7.52
CA PHE A 662 -7.40 6.08 -7.74
C PHE A 662 -6.23 5.98 -8.72
N GLU A 663 -6.31 6.62 -9.89
CA GLU A 663 -5.20 6.66 -10.87
C GLU A 663 -3.92 7.20 -10.25
N ILE A 664 -4.02 8.23 -9.41
CA ILE A 664 -2.90 8.76 -8.65
C ILE A 664 -2.33 7.72 -7.70
N PHE A 665 -3.16 7.15 -6.82
CA PHE A 665 -2.69 6.20 -5.81
C PHE A 665 -2.06 4.97 -6.43
N GLN A 666 -2.62 4.45 -7.53
CA GLN A 666 -2.05 3.31 -8.26
C GLN A 666 -0.66 3.62 -8.85
N GLN A 667 -0.41 4.88 -9.22
CA GLN A 667 0.90 5.32 -9.70
C GLN A 667 1.86 5.69 -8.57
N SER A 668 1.33 6.06 -7.40
CA SER A 668 2.10 6.65 -6.30
C SER A 668 2.35 5.71 -5.11
N LEU A 669 1.79 4.50 -5.09
CA LEU A 669 1.96 3.55 -4.00
C LEU A 669 2.35 2.16 -4.55
N PRO A 670 3.10 1.34 -3.78
CA PRO A 670 3.30 -0.07 -4.11
C PRO A 670 1.98 -0.80 -4.34
N PHE A 671 1.94 -1.78 -5.25
CA PHE A 671 0.72 -2.50 -5.66
C PHE A 671 -0.08 -3.11 -4.49
N ASN A 672 0.59 -3.44 -3.39
CA ASN A 672 -0.02 -3.99 -2.17
C ASN A 672 0.06 -2.99 -1.00
N HIS A 673 0.00 -1.69 -1.24
CA HIS A 673 -0.06 -0.71 -0.15
C HIS A 673 -1.49 -0.65 0.44
N PRO A 674 -1.67 -0.66 1.77
CA PRO A 674 -2.99 -0.66 2.39
C PRO A 674 -3.87 0.53 1.98
N ASP A 675 -3.27 1.72 1.80
CA ASP A 675 -4.02 2.92 1.37
C ASP A 675 -4.70 2.79 -0.01
N LEU A 676 -4.31 1.81 -0.83
CA LEU A 676 -5.02 1.52 -2.09
C LEU A 676 -6.45 1.03 -1.85
N ALA A 677 -6.79 0.51 -0.67
CA ALA A 677 -8.15 0.07 -0.34
C ALA A 677 -9.16 1.22 -0.16
N VAL A 678 -8.67 2.42 0.19
CA VAL A 678 -9.51 3.60 0.45
C VAL A 678 -10.30 4.05 -0.80
N PRO A 679 -9.68 4.29 -1.97
CA PRO A 679 -10.41 4.68 -3.17
C PRO A 679 -11.43 3.62 -3.60
N TYR A 680 -11.08 2.31 -3.56
CA TYR A 680 -12.03 1.23 -3.86
C TYR A 680 -13.26 1.27 -2.93
N THR A 681 -13.02 1.45 -1.63
CA THR A 681 -14.09 1.56 -0.63
C THR A 681 -15.03 2.71 -0.96
N ASN A 682 -14.48 3.89 -1.24
CA ASN A 682 -15.28 5.07 -1.47
C ASN A 682 -16.07 4.99 -2.80
N ILE A 683 -15.47 4.47 -3.87
CA ILE A 683 -16.17 4.20 -5.13
C ILE A 683 -17.32 3.21 -4.90
N GLY A 684 -17.09 2.17 -4.09
CA GLY A 684 -18.10 1.23 -3.67
C GLY A 684 -19.31 1.93 -3.01
N LEU A 685 -19.06 2.80 -2.03
CA LEU A 685 -20.11 3.58 -1.35
C LEU A 685 -20.91 4.47 -2.31
N VAL A 686 -20.25 5.13 -3.27
CA VAL A 686 -20.96 5.93 -4.29
C VAL A 686 -21.88 5.05 -5.14
N TYR A 687 -21.43 3.86 -5.56
CA TYR A 687 -22.28 2.95 -6.32
C TYR A 687 -23.45 2.40 -5.51
N ILE A 688 -23.31 2.24 -4.19
CA ILE A 688 -24.46 1.94 -3.30
C ILE A 688 -25.50 3.05 -3.40
N ASN A 689 -25.08 4.32 -3.28
CA ASN A 689 -25.99 5.47 -3.33
C ASN A 689 -26.65 5.67 -4.71
N ILE A 690 -25.97 5.31 -5.79
CA ILE A 690 -26.53 5.33 -7.15
C ILE A 690 -27.53 4.17 -7.37
N GLY A 691 -27.46 3.10 -6.55
CA GLY A 691 -28.28 1.89 -6.70
C GLY A 691 -27.66 0.82 -7.61
N GLU A 692 -26.39 0.96 -7.98
CA GLU A 692 -25.64 0.03 -8.84
C GLU A 692 -24.89 -1.00 -7.98
N TYR A 693 -25.64 -1.82 -7.26
CA TYR A 693 -25.12 -2.69 -6.20
C TYR A 693 -24.09 -3.74 -6.68
N SER A 694 -24.19 -4.20 -7.93
CA SER A 694 -23.22 -5.17 -8.48
C SER A 694 -21.83 -4.58 -8.65
N LYS A 695 -21.74 -3.33 -9.11
CA LYS A 695 -20.47 -2.59 -9.18
C LYS A 695 -19.97 -2.30 -7.77
N ALA A 696 -20.84 -1.83 -6.88
CA ALA A 696 -20.48 -1.57 -5.49
C ALA A 696 -19.82 -2.79 -4.83
N LEU A 697 -20.41 -3.98 -5.01
CA LEU A 697 -19.86 -5.23 -4.48
C LEU A 697 -18.46 -5.50 -5.01
N SER A 698 -18.24 -5.39 -6.32
CA SER A 698 -16.93 -5.63 -6.95
C SER A 698 -15.85 -4.69 -6.39
N PHE A 699 -16.14 -3.40 -6.21
CA PHE A 699 -15.18 -2.44 -5.66
C PHE A 699 -14.91 -2.73 -4.17
N CYS A 700 -15.94 -3.05 -3.38
CA CYS A 700 -15.76 -3.42 -1.97
C CYS A 700 -14.97 -4.73 -1.79
N GLU A 701 -15.12 -5.72 -2.68
CA GLU A 701 -14.35 -6.96 -2.68
C GLU A 701 -12.87 -6.74 -3.00
N GLN A 702 -12.56 -5.83 -3.93
CA GLN A 702 -11.17 -5.41 -4.21
C GLN A 702 -10.52 -4.72 -3.01
N ALA A 703 -11.25 -3.82 -2.34
CA ALA A 703 -10.77 -3.19 -1.10
C ALA A 703 -10.53 -4.24 0.00
N LEU A 704 -11.42 -5.23 0.12
CA LEU A 704 -11.28 -6.31 1.09
C LEU A 704 -10.04 -7.17 0.81
N ASP A 705 -9.79 -7.53 -0.46
CA ASP A 705 -8.64 -8.35 -0.86
C ASP A 705 -7.31 -7.66 -0.52
N ILE A 706 -7.19 -6.35 -0.78
CA ILE A 706 -6.02 -5.55 -0.39
C ILE A 706 -5.85 -5.60 1.13
N CYS A 707 -6.89 -5.23 1.89
CA CYS A 707 -6.82 -5.24 3.36
C CYS A 707 -6.45 -6.62 3.93
N GLN A 708 -6.97 -7.71 3.36
CA GLN A 708 -6.66 -9.09 3.80
C GLN A 708 -5.20 -9.48 3.53
N LYS A 709 -4.61 -8.98 2.44
CA LYS A 709 -3.21 -9.25 2.07
C LYS A 709 -2.23 -8.42 2.89
N THR A 710 -2.61 -7.22 3.30
CA THR A 710 -1.67 -6.22 3.84
C THR A 710 -1.82 -5.98 5.34
N LEU A 711 -3.01 -6.16 5.91
CA LEU A 711 -3.31 -5.83 7.30
C LEU A 711 -3.42 -7.09 8.18
N SER A 712 -3.31 -6.90 9.49
CA SER A 712 -3.54 -7.98 10.46
C SER A 712 -4.99 -8.46 10.38
N SER A 713 -5.24 -9.73 10.73
CA SER A 713 -6.59 -10.32 10.67
C SER A 713 -7.61 -9.67 11.60
N ASN A 714 -7.14 -8.88 12.57
CA ASN A 714 -7.98 -8.15 13.52
C ASN A 714 -7.99 -6.64 13.25
N HIS A 715 -7.38 -6.16 12.16
CA HIS A 715 -7.28 -4.73 11.89
C HIS A 715 -8.68 -4.08 11.73
N PRO A 716 -8.96 -2.93 12.36
CA PRO A 716 -10.25 -2.25 12.25
C PRO A 716 -10.69 -1.94 10.82
N ASP A 717 -9.77 -1.59 9.92
CA ASP A 717 -10.09 -1.34 8.51
C ASP A 717 -10.57 -2.58 7.76
N LEU A 718 -10.15 -3.78 8.18
CA LEU A 718 -10.68 -5.03 7.63
C LEU A 718 -12.17 -5.19 7.99
N ALA A 719 -12.54 -4.80 9.23
CA ALA A 719 -13.95 -4.78 9.64
C ALA A 719 -14.75 -3.73 8.87
N ALA A 720 -14.17 -2.57 8.57
CA ALA A 720 -14.81 -1.56 7.73
C ALA A 720 -15.10 -2.09 6.32
N SER A 721 -14.17 -2.81 5.69
CA SER A 721 -14.40 -3.45 4.39
C SER A 721 -15.56 -4.46 4.44
N TYR A 722 -15.62 -5.32 5.47
CA TYR A 722 -16.75 -6.23 5.66
C TYR A 722 -18.07 -5.48 5.89
N HIS A 723 -18.05 -4.40 6.66
CA HIS A 723 -19.22 -3.54 6.91
C HIS A 723 -19.77 -2.93 5.60
N ASN A 724 -18.90 -2.54 4.68
CA ASN A 724 -19.32 -1.98 3.40
C ASN A 724 -19.96 -3.04 2.51
N ILE A 725 -19.40 -4.25 2.45
CA ILE A 725 -20.00 -5.39 1.72
C ILE A 725 -21.39 -5.73 2.30
N SER A 726 -21.53 -5.76 3.62
CA SER A 726 -22.84 -6.01 4.25
C SER A 726 -23.86 -4.93 3.91
N SER A 727 -23.45 -3.66 3.81
CA SER A 727 -24.32 -2.56 3.40
C SER A 727 -24.81 -2.75 1.95
N VAL A 728 -23.97 -3.27 1.04
CA VAL A 728 -24.42 -3.63 -0.31
C VAL A 728 -25.50 -4.71 -0.27
N PHE A 729 -25.29 -5.81 0.47
CA PHE A 729 -26.29 -6.87 0.58
C PHE A 729 -27.58 -6.41 1.25
N PHE A 730 -27.48 -5.51 2.23
CA PHE A 730 -28.63 -4.92 2.89
C PHE A 730 -29.51 -4.14 1.90
N GLU A 731 -28.91 -3.28 1.07
CA GLU A 731 -29.65 -2.51 0.07
C GLU A 731 -30.23 -3.40 -1.05
N MET A 732 -29.58 -4.53 -1.36
CA MET A 732 -30.15 -5.56 -2.24
C MET A 732 -31.32 -6.34 -1.61
N GLY A 733 -31.57 -6.17 -0.31
CA GLY A 733 -32.60 -6.89 0.44
C GLY A 733 -32.19 -8.30 0.89
N ASP A 734 -30.93 -8.70 0.70
CA ASP A 734 -30.39 -9.98 1.18
C ASP A 734 -29.92 -9.84 2.64
N TYR A 735 -30.89 -9.67 3.53
CA TYR A 735 -30.64 -9.46 4.96
C TYR A 735 -29.81 -10.58 5.63
N PRO A 736 -30.02 -11.88 5.32
CA PRO A 736 -29.19 -12.94 5.90
C PRO A 736 -27.70 -12.84 5.53
N LYS A 737 -27.37 -12.52 4.26
CA LYS A 737 -25.96 -12.28 3.89
C LYS A 737 -25.41 -11.02 4.53
N ALA A 738 -26.20 -9.94 4.56
CA ALA A 738 -25.80 -8.71 5.21
C ALA A 738 -25.43 -8.96 6.69
N LEU A 739 -26.26 -9.70 7.43
CA LEU A 739 -25.99 -10.09 8.81
C LEU A 739 -24.70 -10.90 8.95
N SER A 740 -24.46 -11.89 8.09
CA SER A 740 -23.24 -12.70 8.14
C SER A 740 -21.96 -11.85 8.00
N TYR A 741 -21.97 -10.85 7.12
CA TYR A 741 -20.84 -9.93 6.95
C TYR A 741 -20.74 -8.90 8.08
N TYR A 742 -21.87 -8.37 8.58
CA TYR A 742 -21.86 -7.50 9.76
C TYR A 742 -21.35 -8.23 11.01
N GLU A 743 -21.66 -9.50 11.20
CA GLU A 743 -21.17 -10.32 12.31
C GLU A 743 -19.66 -10.52 12.24
N LYS A 744 -19.09 -10.75 11.05
CA LYS A 744 -17.63 -10.79 10.86
C LYS A 744 -16.96 -9.46 11.20
N ALA A 745 -17.53 -8.35 10.73
CA ALA A 745 -17.04 -7.01 11.07
C ALA A 745 -17.09 -6.76 12.59
N LEU A 746 -18.20 -7.11 13.21
CA LEU A 746 -18.41 -6.97 14.65
C LEU A 746 -17.42 -7.81 15.45
N GLU A 747 -17.15 -9.06 15.06
CA GLU A 747 -16.17 -9.93 15.73
C GLU A 747 -14.77 -9.30 15.71
N ILE A 748 -14.35 -8.74 14.57
CA ILE A 748 -13.06 -8.06 14.44
C ILE A 748 -13.03 -6.81 15.33
N PHE A 749 -14.05 -5.96 15.29
CA PHE A 749 -14.12 -4.77 16.15
C PHE A 749 -14.12 -5.12 17.64
N GLN A 750 -14.79 -6.20 18.05
CA GLN A 750 -14.79 -6.64 19.45
C GLN A 750 -13.41 -7.11 19.92
N LYS A 751 -12.57 -7.63 19.01
CA LYS A 751 -11.20 -8.05 19.32
C LYS A 751 -10.21 -6.87 19.34
N SER A 752 -10.32 -5.93 18.40
CA SER A 752 -9.36 -4.83 18.23
C SER A 752 -9.70 -3.58 19.04
N LEU A 753 -10.99 -3.28 19.24
CA LEU A 753 -11.42 -2.02 19.85
C LEU A 753 -11.86 -2.21 21.32
N PRO A 754 -11.78 -1.15 22.14
CA PRO A 754 -12.40 -1.13 23.47
C PRO A 754 -13.91 -1.44 23.40
N SER A 755 -14.46 -2.09 24.43
CA SER A 755 -15.90 -2.44 24.47
C SER A 755 -16.84 -1.23 24.45
N ASN A 756 -16.33 -0.04 24.76
CA ASN A 756 -17.05 1.22 24.70
C ASN A 756 -16.76 2.02 23.41
N HIS A 757 -16.11 1.45 22.39
CA HIS A 757 -15.76 2.17 21.19
C HIS A 757 -17.01 2.57 20.35
N PRO A 758 -17.12 3.81 19.84
CA PRO A 758 -18.26 4.25 19.02
C PRO A 758 -18.57 3.38 17.79
N SER A 759 -17.56 2.84 17.11
CA SER A 759 -17.77 1.90 15.98
C SER A 759 -18.52 0.61 16.35
N LEU A 760 -18.41 0.13 17.60
CA LEU A 760 -19.23 -0.99 18.07
C LEU A 760 -20.70 -0.58 18.17
N ALA A 761 -20.98 0.63 18.67
CA ALA A 761 -22.33 1.16 18.75
C ALA A 761 -22.96 1.36 17.35
N VAL A 762 -22.18 1.84 16.38
CA VAL A 762 -22.62 1.93 14.97
C VAL A 762 -22.94 0.54 14.42
N SER A 763 -22.09 -0.46 14.68
CA SER A 763 -22.31 -1.83 14.23
C SER A 763 -23.58 -2.43 14.84
N TYR A 764 -23.78 -2.29 16.15
CA TYR A 764 -24.99 -2.73 16.84
C TYR A 764 -26.25 -2.03 16.33
N ASN A 765 -26.20 -0.71 16.12
CA ASN A 765 -27.33 0.02 15.52
C ASN A 765 -27.65 -0.51 14.11
N THR A 766 -26.64 -0.78 13.30
CA THR A 766 -26.82 -1.25 11.92
C THR A 766 -27.43 -2.65 11.90
N ILE A 767 -26.89 -3.58 12.70
CA ILE A 767 -27.44 -4.93 12.88
C ILE A 767 -28.87 -4.87 13.42
N GLY A 768 -29.13 -4.02 14.41
CA GLY A 768 -30.46 -3.79 14.97
C GLY A 768 -31.45 -3.29 13.91
N PHE A 769 -30.99 -2.44 12.98
CA PHE A 769 -31.80 -1.97 11.86
C PHE A 769 -32.13 -3.08 10.86
N VAL A 770 -31.19 -3.99 10.59
CA VAL A 770 -31.46 -5.17 9.74
C VAL A 770 -32.53 -6.05 10.38
N TYR A 771 -32.40 -6.38 11.67
CA TYR A 771 -33.43 -7.15 12.38
C TYR A 771 -34.79 -6.43 12.43
N TYR A 772 -34.80 -5.11 12.58
CA TYR A 772 -36.02 -4.31 12.50
C TYR A 772 -36.72 -4.47 11.14
N LYS A 773 -35.97 -4.42 10.04
CA LYS A 773 -36.50 -4.62 8.67
C LYS A 773 -37.04 -6.03 8.45
N MET A 774 -36.46 -7.02 9.13
CA MET A 774 -36.95 -8.40 9.13
C MET A 774 -38.20 -8.61 10.00
N GLY A 775 -38.58 -7.61 10.82
CA GLY A 775 -39.69 -7.72 11.77
C GLY A 775 -39.32 -8.36 13.12
N GLU A 776 -38.04 -8.65 13.34
CA GLU A 776 -37.51 -9.28 14.56
C GLU A 776 -37.27 -8.22 15.65
N TYR A 777 -38.35 -7.59 16.11
CA TYR A 777 -38.31 -6.40 16.96
C TYR A 777 -37.61 -6.61 18.31
N SER A 778 -37.76 -7.77 18.94
CA SER A 778 -37.08 -8.07 20.21
C SER A 778 -35.57 -8.14 20.07
N ILE A 779 -35.08 -8.70 18.96
CA ILE A 779 -33.65 -8.81 18.67
C ILE A 779 -33.11 -7.41 18.33
N ALA A 780 -33.83 -6.66 17.48
CA ALA A 780 -33.48 -5.28 17.15
C ALA A 780 -33.34 -4.39 18.40
N LEU A 781 -34.28 -4.50 19.33
CA LEU A 781 -34.25 -3.77 20.60
C LEU A 781 -32.98 -4.09 21.40
N SER A 782 -32.60 -5.36 21.51
CA SER A 782 -31.41 -5.76 22.27
C SER A 782 -30.13 -5.13 21.73
N PHE A 783 -29.99 -5.05 20.40
CA PHE A 783 -28.84 -4.41 19.76
C PHE A 783 -28.86 -2.89 19.92
N TYR A 784 -30.03 -2.25 19.77
CA TYR A 784 -30.14 -0.81 20.00
C TYR A 784 -29.85 -0.41 21.46
N GLU A 785 -30.22 -1.24 22.42
CA GLU A 785 -29.91 -1.03 23.84
C GLU A 785 -28.40 -1.14 24.11
N GLN A 786 -27.71 -2.11 23.48
CA GLN A 786 -26.25 -2.21 23.56
C GLN A 786 -25.55 -0.99 22.96
N ALA A 787 -26.00 -0.51 21.79
CA ALA A 787 -25.48 0.71 21.17
C ALA A 787 -25.69 1.93 22.07
N LEU A 788 -26.89 2.06 22.66
CA LEU A 788 -27.23 3.14 23.57
C LEU A 788 -26.33 3.12 24.83
N GLU A 789 -26.07 1.95 25.41
CA GLU A 789 -25.19 1.81 26.58
C GLU A 789 -23.78 2.34 26.29
N ILE A 790 -23.23 2.02 25.11
CA ILE A 790 -21.92 2.50 24.69
C ILE A 790 -21.92 4.03 24.56
N TYR A 791 -22.88 4.60 23.84
CA TYR A 791 -22.97 6.05 23.66
C TYR A 791 -23.17 6.79 24.99
N GLN A 792 -23.95 6.23 25.93
CA GLN A 792 -24.14 6.83 27.25
C GLN A 792 -22.86 6.88 28.09
N LYS A 793 -21.93 5.94 27.89
CA LYS A 793 -20.64 5.91 28.59
C LYS A 793 -19.59 6.83 27.96
N THR A 794 -19.67 7.06 26.65
CA THR A 794 -18.57 7.68 25.88
C THR A 794 -18.86 9.09 25.38
N LEU A 795 -20.13 9.42 25.16
CA LEU A 795 -20.52 10.69 24.57
C LEU A 795 -21.17 11.60 25.62
N PRO A 796 -21.09 12.93 25.44
CA PRO A 796 -21.85 13.87 26.27
C PRO A 796 -23.35 13.57 26.26
N SER A 797 -24.06 13.86 27.35
CA SER A 797 -25.48 13.52 27.51
C SER A 797 -26.43 14.20 26.52
N ASN A 798 -25.96 15.23 25.82
CA ASN A 798 -26.66 15.95 24.76
C ASN A 798 -26.18 15.54 23.35
N HIS A 799 -25.37 14.50 23.18
CA HIS A 799 -24.85 14.13 21.87
C HIS A 799 -25.97 13.66 20.90
N PRO A 800 -25.96 14.07 19.61
CA PRO A 800 -26.98 13.68 18.63
C PRO A 800 -27.18 12.17 18.47
N ASP A 801 -26.10 11.37 18.52
CA ASP A 801 -26.20 9.90 18.39
C ASP A 801 -27.04 9.25 19.50
N LEU A 802 -27.08 9.82 20.71
CA LEU A 802 -27.99 9.37 21.77
C LEU A 802 -29.45 9.59 21.37
N ALA A 803 -29.77 10.71 20.73
CA ALA A 803 -31.10 10.97 20.19
C ALA A 803 -31.45 9.99 19.07
N GLY A 804 -30.49 9.65 18.21
CA GLY A 804 -30.63 8.62 17.17
C GLY A 804 -31.00 7.25 17.77
N SER A 805 -30.23 6.78 18.77
CA SER A 805 -30.52 5.51 19.46
C SER A 805 -31.89 5.53 20.15
N TYR A 806 -32.26 6.62 20.83
CA TYR A 806 -33.60 6.74 21.42
C TYR A 806 -34.71 6.73 20.37
N ASN A 807 -34.50 7.37 19.21
CA ASN A 807 -35.45 7.32 18.10
C ASN A 807 -35.59 5.91 17.53
N ASN A 808 -34.50 5.17 17.36
CA ASN A 808 -34.52 3.79 16.87
C ASN A 808 -35.30 2.88 17.83
N ILE A 809 -35.05 2.99 19.14
CA ILE A 809 -35.80 2.25 20.17
C ILE A 809 -37.27 2.65 20.16
N GLY A 810 -37.56 3.95 20.06
CA GLY A 810 -38.93 4.48 19.95
C GLY A 810 -39.67 3.95 18.72
N LEU A 811 -38.97 3.78 17.59
CA LEU A 811 -39.50 3.22 16.35
C LEU A 811 -39.86 1.74 16.49
N VAL A 812 -39.01 0.95 17.17
CA VAL A 812 -39.30 -0.45 17.48
C VAL A 812 -40.56 -0.55 18.34
N TYR A 813 -40.63 0.19 19.45
CA TYR A 813 -41.83 0.18 20.31
C TYR A 813 -43.09 0.67 19.61
N TYR A 814 -42.99 1.66 18.72
CA TYR A 814 -44.10 2.10 17.89
C TYR A 814 -44.59 0.98 16.96
N SER A 815 -43.67 0.21 16.38
CA SER A 815 -43.98 -0.90 15.48
C SER A 815 -44.55 -2.12 16.22
N MET A 816 -44.22 -2.27 17.51
CA MET A 816 -44.82 -3.23 18.44
C MET A 816 -46.16 -2.74 19.05
N GLU A 817 -46.65 -1.56 18.63
CA GLU A 817 -47.85 -0.91 19.18
C GLU A 817 -47.78 -0.54 20.68
N GLU A 818 -46.58 -0.55 21.27
CA GLU A 818 -46.31 -0.10 22.63
C GLU A 818 -46.14 1.44 22.70
N TYR A 819 -47.21 2.14 22.34
CA TYR A 819 -47.20 3.60 22.12
C TYR A 819 -46.72 4.43 23.32
N SER A 820 -46.99 3.98 24.55
CA SER A 820 -46.53 4.68 25.77
C SER A 820 -45.01 4.67 25.91
N LYS A 821 -44.36 3.55 25.62
CA LYS A 821 -42.89 3.44 25.60
C LYS A 821 -42.31 4.21 24.42
N ALA A 822 -42.94 4.14 23.24
CA ALA A 822 -42.52 4.91 22.07
C ALA A 822 -42.50 6.43 22.37
N LEU A 823 -43.56 6.97 22.98
CA LEU A 823 -43.60 8.37 23.41
C LEU A 823 -42.50 8.74 24.41
N SER A 824 -42.20 7.85 25.36
CA SER A 824 -41.11 8.07 26.33
C SER A 824 -39.76 8.22 25.64
N TYR A 825 -39.44 7.31 24.72
CA TYR A 825 -38.17 7.32 23.99
C TYR A 825 -38.07 8.46 22.98
N TYR A 826 -39.11 8.72 22.19
CA TYR A 826 -39.15 9.90 21.31
C TYR A 826 -39.06 11.21 22.10
N GLY A 827 -39.65 11.27 23.30
CA GLY A 827 -39.53 12.42 24.20
C GLY A 827 -38.09 12.69 24.62
N LYS A 828 -37.33 11.64 24.99
CA LYS A 828 -35.89 11.76 25.33
C LYS A 828 -35.07 12.24 24.13
N ALA A 829 -35.30 11.66 22.94
CA ALA A 829 -34.63 12.07 21.72
C ALA A 829 -34.90 13.55 21.39
N LEU A 830 -36.17 13.97 21.49
CA LEU A 830 -36.59 15.34 21.25
C LEU A 830 -35.94 16.31 22.26
N GLU A 831 -35.84 15.95 23.55
CA GLU A 831 -35.20 16.80 24.55
C GLU A 831 -33.73 17.07 24.21
N ILE A 832 -32.99 16.05 23.77
CA ILE A 832 -31.61 16.19 23.32
C ILE A 832 -31.54 17.12 22.11
N GLN A 833 -32.32 16.83 21.06
CA GLN A 833 -32.36 17.62 19.84
C GLN A 833 -32.73 19.09 20.09
N GLN A 834 -33.65 19.37 21.01
CA GLN A 834 -34.04 20.74 21.37
C GLN A 834 -32.90 21.54 22.04
N LYS A 835 -31.98 20.86 22.73
CA LYS A 835 -30.82 21.49 23.37
C LYS A 835 -29.66 21.71 22.39
N THR A 836 -29.55 20.90 21.35
CA THR A 836 -28.38 20.91 20.45
C THR A 836 -28.64 21.51 19.07
N LEU A 837 -29.85 21.39 18.55
CA LEU A 837 -30.19 21.86 17.21
C LEU A 837 -30.84 23.24 17.25
N PRO A 838 -30.64 24.06 16.20
CA PRO A 838 -31.41 25.29 16.03
C PRO A 838 -32.92 25.01 16.04
N SER A 839 -33.72 25.96 16.56
CA SER A 839 -35.18 25.80 16.72
C SER A 839 -35.98 25.50 15.44
N LYS A 840 -35.35 25.66 14.26
CA LYS A 840 -35.93 25.39 12.94
C LYS A 840 -35.22 24.27 12.17
N HIS A 841 -34.47 23.42 12.86
CA HIS A 841 -33.78 22.29 12.21
C HIS A 841 -34.77 21.19 11.77
N PRO A 842 -34.65 20.61 10.55
CA PRO A 842 -35.53 19.55 10.05
C PRO A 842 -35.71 18.34 10.98
N ASP A 843 -34.66 17.89 11.68
CA ASP A 843 -34.74 16.75 12.59
C ASP A 843 -35.73 16.93 13.74
N LEU A 844 -35.89 18.18 14.23
CA LEU A 844 -36.92 18.49 15.24
C LEU A 844 -38.32 18.25 14.68
N ALA A 845 -38.54 18.60 13.41
CA ALA A 845 -39.80 18.37 12.73
C ALA A 845 -40.07 16.88 12.52
N THR A 846 -39.04 16.10 12.20
CA THR A 846 -39.14 14.63 12.11
C THR A 846 -39.57 14.03 13.44
N SER A 847 -38.94 14.42 14.56
CA SER A 847 -39.31 13.96 15.89
C SER A 847 -40.73 14.36 16.29
N TYR A 848 -41.13 15.60 16.01
CA TYR A 848 -42.53 16.03 16.21
C TYR A 848 -43.52 15.22 15.36
N SER A 849 -43.17 14.92 14.10
CA SER A 849 -44.01 14.10 13.23
C SER A 849 -44.11 12.66 13.73
N SER A 850 -43.02 12.08 14.24
CA SER A 850 -43.01 10.74 14.86
C SER A 850 -43.92 10.69 16.09
N ILE A 851 -43.82 11.67 16.99
CA ILE A 851 -44.73 11.79 18.14
C ILE A 851 -46.18 11.99 17.69
N GLY A 852 -46.41 12.80 16.64
CA GLY A 852 -47.72 12.98 16.03
C GLY A 852 -48.31 11.67 15.49
N ASN A 853 -47.50 10.83 14.85
CA ASN A 853 -47.89 9.50 14.38
C ASN A 853 -48.30 8.59 15.54
N VAL A 854 -47.58 8.61 16.66
CA VAL A 854 -47.95 7.84 17.85
C VAL A 854 -49.32 8.28 18.37
N TYR A 855 -49.55 9.59 18.56
CA TYR A 855 -50.84 10.09 19.03
C TYR A 855 -51.98 9.80 18.05
N LYS A 856 -51.73 9.89 16.74
CA LYS A 856 -52.72 9.54 15.71
C LYS A 856 -53.18 8.08 15.87
N ASN A 857 -52.24 7.16 16.06
CA ASN A 857 -52.57 5.74 16.21
C ASN A 857 -53.22 5.41 17.57
N MET A 858 -52.93 6.19 18.61
CA MET A 858 -53.65 6.12 19.89
C MET A 858 -55.07 6.72 19.83
N GLY A 859 -55.48 7.35 18.73
CA GLY A 859 -56.77 8.04 18.60
C GLY A 859 -56.81 9.44 19.24
N GLU A 860 -55.68 9.94 19.71
CA GLU A 860 -55.52 11.25 20.37
C GLU A 860 -55.32 12.36 19.32
N TYR A 861 -56.31 12.51 18.44
CA TYR A 861 -56.23 13.32 17.22
C TYR A 861 -55.92 14.80 17.46
N VAL A 862 -56.41 15.39 18.55
CA VAL A 862 -56.10 16.79 18.91
C VAL A 862 -54.60 16.98 19.22
N LYS A 863 -54.01 16.05 19.96
CA LYS A 863 -52.57 16.07 20.27
C LYS A 863 -51.77 15.82 19.00
N ALA A 864 -52.15 14.83 18.20
CA ALA A 864 -51.52 14.53 16.92
C ALA A 864 -51.47 15.75 15.99
N LEU A 865 -52.59 16.46 15.85
CA LEU A 865 -52.69 17.67 15.03
C LEU A 865 -51.75 18.78 15.52
N SER A 866 -51.64 18.98 16.85
CA SER A 866 -50.72 19.95 17.45
C SER A 866 -49.26 19.66 17.08
N TYR A 867 -48.84 18.39 17.20
CA TYR A 867 -47.48 17.97 16.85
C TYR A 867 -47.19 18.06 15.35
N TYR A 868 -48.13 17.64 14.50
CA TYR A 868 -47.96 17.78 13.05
C TYR A 868 -47.88 19.24 12.59
N ASN A 869 -48.65 20.15 13.19
CA ASN A 869 -48.55 21.58 12.86
C ASN A 869 -47.16 22.13 13.22
N ARG A 870 -46.61 21.77 14.39
CA ARG A 870 -45.24 22.15 14.77
C ARG A 870 -44.20 21.60 13.78
N ALA A 871 -44.34 20.35 13.36
CA ALA A 871 -43.47 19.76 12.34
C ALA A 871 -43.59 20.50 11.00
N LEU A 872 -44.82 20.81 10.57
CA LEU A 872 -45.07 21.51 9.31
C LEU A 872 -44.44 22.92 9.30
N ASP A 873 -44.59 23.68 10.38
CA ASP A 873 -44.02 25.03 10.51
C ASP A 873 -42.50 25.05 10.40
N ILE A 874 -41.84 23.98 10.85
CA ILE A 874 -40.38 23.84 10.75
C ILE A 874 -40.00 23.39 9.33
N PHE A 875 -40.63 22.34 8.80
CA PHE A 875 -40.32 21.86 7.46
C PHE A 875 -40.57 22.91 6.38
N GLN A 876 -41.62 23.73 6.49
CA GLN A 876 -41.89 24.84 5.56
C GLN A 876 -40.84 25.95 5.61
N TYR A 877 -40.18 26.12 6.75
CA TYR A 877 -39.10 27.08 6.89
C TYR A 877 -37.78 26.53 6.31
N ALA A 878 -37.49 25.25 6.58
CA ALA A 878 -36.18 24.68 6.31
C ALA A 878 -36.05 24.00 4.94
N LEU A 879 -37.15 23.56 4.31
CA LEU A 879 -37.13 22.75 3.10
C LEU A 879 -37.90 23.41 1.95
N PRO A 880 -37.56 23.10 0.68
CA PRO A 880 -38.33 23.55 -0.47
C PRO A 880 -39.81 23.12 -0.39
N PRO A 881 -40.77 23.92 -0.89
CA PRO A 881 -42.20 23.61 -0.78
C PRO A 881 -42.63 22.26 -1.40
N THR A 882 -41.82 21.72 -2.31
CA THR A 882 -42.03 20.44 -3.00
C THR A 882 -41.49 19.23 -2.23
N HIS A 883 -40.81 19.43 -1.09
CA HIS A 883 -40.14 18.37 -0.36
C HIS A 883 -41.13 17.32 0.18
N LEU A 884 -40.74 16.03 0.10
CA LEU A 884 -41.61 14.89 0.45
C LEU A 884 -42.10 14.95 1.90
N HIS A 885 -41.25 15.33 2.86
CA HIS A 885 -41.66 15.52 4.27
C HIS A 885 -42.82 16.50 4.46
N ILE A 886 -42.84 17.64 3.74
CA ILE A 886 -43.95 18.60 3.81
C ILE A 886 -45.23 17.95 3.30
N LYS A 887 -45.15 17.19 2.21
CA LYS A 887 -46.30 16.46 1.63
C LYS A 887 -46.86 15.45 2.64
N ASN A 888 -45.99 14.61 3.22
CA ASN A 888 -46.38 13.55 4.15
C ASN A 888 -47.01 14.12 5.44
N VAL A 889 -46.47 15.21 5.98
CA VAL A 889 -47.04 15.87 7.16
C VAL A 889 -48.39 16.51 6.84
N LYS A 890 -48.53 17.19 5.69
CA LYS A 890 -49.83 17.75 5.25
C LYS A 890 -50.90 16.66 5.06
N GLU A 891 -50.51 15.53 4.48
CA GLU A 891 -51.41 14.39 4.33
C GLU A 891 -51.84 13.84 5.69
N SER A 892 -50.89 13.67 6.62
CA SER A 892 -51.17 13.25 7.99
C SER A 892 -52.11 14.23 8.72
N ILE A 893 -51.92 15.54 8.54
CA ILE A 893 -52.82 16.58 9.06
C ILE A 893 -54.23 16.42 8.47
N ASN A 894 -54.35 16.18 7.17
CA ASN A 894 -55.66 16.00 6.52
C ASN A 894 -56.37 14.75 7.05
N ILE A 895 -55.66 13.63 7.20
CA ILE A 895 -56.19 12.38 7.77
C ILE A 895 -56.71 12.63 9.19
N VAL A 896 -55.92 13.30 10.03
CA VAL A 896 -56.34 13.62 11.41
C VAL A 896 -57.55 14.55 11.44
N LYS A 897 -57.59 15.56 10.56
CA LYS A 897 -58.74 16.47 10.43
C LYS A 897 -60.03 15.79 9.98
N MET A 898 -59.95 14.72 9.19
CA MET A 898 -61.13 13.93 8.81
C MET A 898 -61.67 13.05 9.96
N LYS A 899 -60.85 12.83 11.00
CA LYS A 899 -61.20 12.01 12.18
C LYS A 899 -61.66 12.83 13.38
N LEU A 900 -61.41 14.14 13.37
CA LEU A 900 -61.93 15.14 14.31
C LEU A 900 -63.31 15.60 13.84
#